data_AF-A0A8J3FMC7-F1
#
_entry.id   AF-A0A8J3FMC7-F1
#
_cell.length_a   1.000
_cell.length_b   1.000
_cell.length_c   1.000
_cell.angle_alpha   90.00
_cell.angle_beta   90.00
_cell.angle_gamma   90.00
#
_symmetry.space_group_name_H-M   'P 1'
#
loop_
_entity.id
_entity.type
_entity.pdbx_description
1 polymer ?
#
loop_
_entity_poly.entity_id
_entity_poly.type
_entity_poly.pdbx_seq_one_letter_code
_entity_poly.pdbx_strand_id
1 'polypeptide(L)'
;MSSSPPQTPPASPALALRGVVEGFYGPPWSPAERRAHLEFSARVGLNTFVYAPKDDPYHRERWREAYPADELARIADLAAHAHRSGVRFVYAISPGLDMRFDDDAEHRALAAKAAQLADAGVTAFALFFDDVPAELTHPADRERWHGPGGAGAAHGEACTRFVNGFCAPRAIAGPLLICPTDYAGCAVSDYRRRMAETAPPDALIAWTGRDIVVGTVTRDEIDRAAASYRRRLVLWDNFPVNDFDPSRLFLGPLTGRAADLAGSALVGVLANPMELAAPSRLPLATVAEWAADPPRYQPGAAARRALDRVAGDRAAALAPLVAACSAWPPGAPQDAELATAAADALAGSPAALETLTRRLTALGDGCRSADGPEELTTPLRPWLAAGAAMADAGLAAVRLLHATTRATAGGRGPTAAGPVDLWDTARRALDTAEEHYADVLRAIVPPFARQVLDRACEPAPDDDPRAPRALLLTAQTRSAGDEAITALLRRHGYAVRRCATPAPAEIAAAALVVVARGAAPGAVQAADAAGVPVLAWHGLVTLGLARRERVLMTRDPLRIVAPRSPGAGGLTGVVRVYSGPGKVTVAEPGPQAEVVAHLVDGDQPALVHYPAGAGLADGRSACAARTALFLATDGMAPWLLTADGVRLLEAAVARVPAAART
;
A
#
# COMPACT_ATOMS: atom_id res chain seq x y z
N MET A 1 -32.07 -44.98 -28.64
CA MET A 1 -32.00 -44.97 -27.16
C MET A 1 -31.32 -43.69 -26.73
N SER A 2 -31.93 -43.05 -25.74
CA SER A 2 -31.72 -41.67 -25.29
C SER A 2 -30.28 -41.38 -24.84
N SER A 3 -29.66 -40.33 -25.38
CA SER A 3 -28.46 -39.73 -24.81
C SER A 3 -28.88 -38.89 -23.60
N SER A 4 -28.64 -39.39 -22.40
CA SER A 4 -28.83 -38.60 -21.18
C SER A 4 -27.94 -37.36 -21.21
N PRO A 5 -28.44 -36.18 -20.83
CA PRO A 5 -27.61 -34.98 -20.73
C PRO A 5 -26.52 -35.19 -19.66
N PRO A 6 -25.37 -34.52 -19.79
CA PRO A 6 -24.29 -34.61 -18.82
C PRO A 6 -24.83 -34.23 -17.44
N GLN A 7 -24.69 -35.14 -16.46
CA GLN A 7 -25.07 -34.87 -15.08
C GLN A 7 -24.25 -33.69 -14.57
N THR A 8 -24.95 -32.63 -14.19
CA THR A 8 -24.37 -31.49 -13.51
C THR A 8 -23.76 -32.00 -12.20
N PRO A 9 -22.49 -31.69 -11.87
CA PRO A 9 -21.95 -32.07 -10.56
C PRO A 9 -22.88 -31.52 -9.46
N PRO A 10 -23.08 -32.28 -8.35
CA PRO A 10 -23.91 -31.81 -7.25
C PRO A 10 -23.37 -30.46 -6.78
N ALA A 11 -24.26 -29.47 -6.65
CA ALA A 11 -23.88 -28.14 -6.18
C ALA A 11 -23.29 -28.28 -4.77
N SER A 12 -22.05 -27.82 -4.57
CA SER A 12 -21.55 -27.56 -3.22
C SER A 12 -22.50 -26.56 -2.55
N PRO A 13 -22.97 -26.81 -1.33
CA PRO A 13 -23.85 -25.87 -0.65
C PRO A 13 -23.13 -24.53 -0.46
N ALA A 14 -23.87 -23.44 -0.59
CA ALA A 14 -23.38 -22.10 -0.29
C ALA A 14 -22.68 -22.06 1.08
N LEU A 15 -21.64 -21.25 1.21
CA LEU A 15 -21.03 -21.00 2.51
C LEU A 15 -22.09 -20.46 3.47
N ALA A 16 -22.16 -20.99 4.70
CA ALA A 16 -23.22 -20.68 5.65
C ALA A 16 -23.14 -19.23 6.14
N LEU A 17 -21.92 -18.74 6.36
CA LEU A 17 -21.63 -17.38 6.81
C LEU A 17 -20.97 -16.59 5.67
N ARG A 18 -21.62 -15.52 5.23
CA ARG A 18 -21.17 -14.71 4.10
C ARG A 18 -21.33 -13.26 4.49
N GLY A 19 -20.26 -12.52 4.64
CA GLY A 19 -20.38 -11.22 5.25
C GLY A 19 -19.18 -10.32 5.15
N VAL A 20 -19.27 -9.26 5.94
CA VAL A 20 -18.24 -8.25 6.11
C VAL A 20 -17.83 -8.19 7.56
N VAL A 21 -16.54 -8.00 7.79
CA VAL A 21 -16.00 -7.57 9.08
C VAL A 21 -15.48 -6.14 8.89
N GLU A 22 -16.05 -5.18 9.61
CA GLU A 22 -15.54 -3.81 9.62
C GLU A 22 -14.28 -3.78 10.51
N GLY A 23 -13.16 -4.27 9.98
CA GLY A 23 -11.93 -4.54 10.74
C GLY A 23 -10.67 -3.86 10.21
N PHE A 24 -10.83 -2.89 9.31
CA PHE A 24 -9.74 -2.06 8.79
C PHE A 24 -9.28 -1.03 9.83
N TYR A 25 -8.05 -0.54 9.69
CA TYR A 25 -7.52 0.59 10.45
C TYR A 25 -7.89 1.91 9.76
N GLY A 26 -8.23 2.93 10.57
CA GLY A 26 -8.67 4.25 10.10
C GLY A 26 -10.11 4.57 10.50
N PRO A 27 -10.61 5.76 10.11
CA PRO A 27 -11.95 6.25 10.47
C PRO A 27 -13.05 5.20 10.22
N PRO A 28 -13.80 4.79 11.26
CA PRO A 28 -14.89 3.83 11.10
C PRO A 28 -15.96 4.34 10.15
N TRP A 29 -16.71 3.41 9.55
CA TRP A 29 -17.86 3.79 8.72
C TRP A 29 -18.89 4.57 9.54
N SER A 30 -19.42 5.63 8.94
CA SER A 30 -20.49 6.41 9.54
C SER A 30 -21.76 5.55 9.72
N PRO A 31 -22.68 5.95 10.63
CA PRO A 31 -23.95 5.24 10.80
C PRO A 31 -24.76 5.13 9.50
N ALA A 32 -24.70 6.14 8.62
CA ALA A 32 -25.38 6.12 7.32
C ALA A 32 -24.77 5.10 6.36
N GLU A 33 -23.43 5.04 6.30
CA GLU A 33 -22.72 4.07 5.46
C GLU A 33 -22.96 2.63 5.92
N ARG A 34 -22.95 2.37 7.24
CA ARG A 34 -23.27 1.05 7.81
C ARG A 34 -24.69 0.62 7.46
N ARG A 35 -25.68 1.52 7.58
CA ARG A 35 -27.06 1.26 7.16
C ARG A 35 -27.15 0.90 5.69
N ALA A 36 -26.60 1.74 4.81
CA ALA A 36 -26.62 1.51 3.37
C ALA A 36 -25.88 0.22 2.99
N HIS A 37 -24.81 -0.14 3.72
CA HIS A 37 -24.11 -1.40 3.56
C HIS A 37 -24.95 -2.63 3.98
N LEU A 38 -25.72 -2.55 5.07
CA LEU A 38 -26.61 -3.64 5.49
C LEU A 38 -27.73 -3.89 4.47
N GLU A 39 -28.31 -2.82 3.92
CA GLU A 39 -29.29 -2.93 2.83
C GLU A 39 -28.68 -3.52 1.56
N PHE A 40 -27.45 -3.11 1.23
CA PHE A 40 -26.69 -3.70 0.13
C PHE A 40 -26.42 -5.19 0.37
N SER A 41 -25.99 -5.57 1.57
CA SER A 41 -25.68 -6.95 1.95
C SER A 41 -26.87 -7.87 1.72
N ALA A 42 -28.06 -7.45 2.16
CA ALA A 42 -29.31 -8.17 1.93
C ALA A 42 -29.60 -8.39 0.43
N ARG A 43 -29.39 -7.35 -0.40
CA ARG A 43 -29.62 -7.43 -1.87
C ARG A 43 -28.67 -8.38 -2.59
N VAL A 44 -27.44 -8.55 -2.10
CA VAL A 44 -26.43 -9.41 -2.75
C VAL A 44 -26.26 -10.78 -2.07
N GLY A 45 -26.99 -11.05 -0.99
CA GLY A 45 -26.96 -12.34 -0.29
C GLY A 45 -25.87 -12.50 0.76
N LEU A 46 -25.23 -11.40 1.18
CA LEU A 46 -24.41 -11.36 2.38
C LEU A 46 -25.33 -11.33 3.61
N ASN A 47 -25.14 -12.27 4.53
CA ASN A 47 -26.02 -12.52 5.66
C ASN A 47 -25.38 -12.21 7.02
N THR A 48 -24.14 -11.72 7.06
CA THR A 48 -23.42 -11.44 8.32
C THR A 48 -22.69 -10.11 8.24
N PHE A 49 -22.76 -9.33 9.32
CA PHE A 49 -21.97 -8.11 9.51
C PHE A 49 -21.33 -8.16 10.90
N VAL A 50 -20.01 -8.11 10.95
CA VAL A 50 -19.24 -8.10 12.20
C VAL A 50 -18.79 -6.68 12.50
N TYR A 51 -19.34 -6.11 13.57
CA TYR A 51 -18.93 -4.82 14.12
C TYR A 51 -17.63 -5.01 14.91
N ALA A 52 -16.51 -4.59 14.32
CA ALA A 52 -15.19 -4.65 14.93
C ALA A 52 -14.26 -3.45 14.59
N PRO A 53 -14.79 -2.20 14.53
CA PRO A 53 -13.98 -1.05 14.15
C PRO A 53 -12.83 -0.87 15.16
N LYS A 54 -11.59 -0.85 14.65
CA LYS A 54 -10.38 -0.79 15.48
C LYS A 54 -10.26 0.52 16.27
N ASP A 55 -10.82 1.61 15.76
CA ASP A 55 -10.81 2.94 16.39
C ASP A 55 -11.99 3.17 17.36
N ASP A 56 -12.87 2.18 17.58
CA ASP A 56 -13.87 2.24 18.66
C ASP A 56 -13.26 1.75 19.98
N PRO A 57 -12.99 2.64 20.95
CA PRO A 57 -12.30 2.25 22.16
C PRO A 57 -13.12 1.26 23.01
N TYR A 58 -14.46 1.29 22.93
CA TYR A 58 -15.32 0.40 23.72
C TYR A 58 -15.35 -1.03 23.19
N HIS A 59 -14.89 -1.26 21.96
CA HIS A 59 -14.67 -2.58 21.39
C HIS A 59 -13.35 -3.21 21.89
N ARG A 60 -12.32 -2.38 22.16
CA ARG A 60 -10.94 -2.83 22.39
C ARG A 60 -10.29 -2.25 23.64
N GLU A 61 -9.81 -1.00 23.65
CA GLU A 61 -9.00 -0.43 24.74
C GLU A 61 -9.79 -0.28 26.06
N ARG A 62 -11.08 0.03 25.96
CA ARG A 62 -12.03 0.24 27.06
C ARG A 62 -13.10 -0.85 27.06
N TRP A 63 -12.75 -2.07 26.68
CA TRP A 63 -13.69 -3.19 26.54
C TRP A 63 -14.50 -3.50 27.81
N ARG A 64 -13.95 -3.19 28.99
CA ARG A 64 -14.62 -3.36 30.30
C ARG A 64 -15.74 -2.34 30.52
N GLU A 65 -15.65 -1.18 29.88
CA GLU A 65 -16.55 -0.06 30.13
C GLU A 65 -17.84 -0.19 29.32
N ALA A 66 -18.96 0.16 29.98
CA ALA A 66 -20.26 0.27 29.34
C ALA A 66 -20.26 1.40 28.30
N TYR A 67 -20.98 1.21 27.20
CA TYR A 67 -21.24 2.31 26.26
C TYR A 67 -22.07 3.40 26.94
N PRO A 68 -21.80 4.68 26.65
CA PRO A 68 -22.71 5.79 26.89
C PRO A 68 -24.06 5.54 26.23
N ALA A 69 -25.14 6.10 26.78
CA ALA A 69 -26.50 5.81 26.36
C ALA A 69 -26.77 6.16 24.87
N ASP A 70 -26.19 7.25 24.37
CA ASP A 70 -26.34 7.69 22.98
C ASP A 70 -25.54 6.82 21.99
N GLU A 71 -24.36 6.34 22.38
CA GLU A 71 -23.58 5.38 21.60
C GLU A 71 -24.26 4.00 21.58
N LEU A 72 -24.76 3.55 22.73
CA LEU A 72 -25.51 2.29 22.83
C LEU A 72 -26.78 2.32 21.98
N ALA A 73 -27.52 3.44 21.99
CA ALA A 73 -28.71 3.61 21.14
C ALA A 73 -28.38 3.49 19.65
N ARG A 74 -27.23 4.03 19.21
CA ARG A 74 -26.76 3.89 17.82
C ARG A 74 -26.45 2.44 17.45
N ILE A 75 -25.85 1.67 18.37
CA ILE A 75 -25.60 0.23 18.18
C ILE A 75 -26.92 -0.54 18.13
N ALA A 76 -27.87 -0.23 19.02
CA ALA A 76 -29.20 -0.85 19.06
C ALA A 76 -29.95 -0.64 17.74
N ASP A 77 -29.96 0.60 17.22
CA ASP A 77 -30.59 0.94 15.95
C ASP A 77 -29.97 0.20 14.77
N LEU A 78 -28.64 0.04 14.78
CA LEU A 78 -27.90 -0.68 13.75
C LEU A 78 -28.20 -2.19 13.79
N ALA A 79 -28.16 -2.80 14.97
CA ALA A 79 -28.49 -4.21 15.18
C ALA A 79 -29.94 -4.52 14.77
N ALA A 80 -30.88 -3.65 15.17
CA ALA A 80 -32.29 -3.78 14.80
C ALA A 80 -32.49 -3.64 13.28
N HIS A 81 -31.75 -2.73 12.62
CA HIS A 81 -31.81 -2.59 11.17
C HIS A 81 -31.21 -3.81 10.45
N ALA A 82 -30.07 -4.33 10.91
CA ALA A 82 -29.47 -5.55 10.36
C ALA A 82 -30.46 -6.74 10.43
N HIS A 83 -31.11 -6.91 11.59
CA HIS A 83 -32.11 -7.96 11.77
C HIS A 83 -33.29 -7.83 10.79
N ARG A 84 -33.84 -6.62 10.60
CA ARG A 84 -34.91 -6.37 9.62
C ARG A 84 -34.47 -6.63 8.18
N SER A 85 -33.19 -6.43 7.88
CA SER A 85 -32.60 -6.71 6.57
C SER A 85 -32.19 -8.18 6.38
N GLY A 86 -32.43 -9.06 7.37
CA GLY A 86 -32.03 -10.47 7.30
C GLY A 86 -30.52 -10.70 7.45
N VAL A 87 -29.79 -9.73 8.00
CA VAL A 87 -28.35 -9.78 8.23
C VAL A 87 -28.09 -10.03 9.71
N ARG A 88 -27.30 -11.06 10.02
CA ARG A 88 -26.81 -11.36 11.37
C ARG A 88 -25.81 -10.26 11.79
N PHE A 89 -26.19 -9.45 12.76
CA PHE A 89 -25.30 -8.51 13.41
C PHE A 89 -24.48 -9.21 14.49
N VAL A 90 -23.16 -9.23 14.35
CA VAL A 90 -22.24 -9.81 15.31
C VAL A 90 -21.42 -8.69 15.92
N TYR A 91 -21.44 -8.56 17.24
CA TYR A 91 -20.60 -7.61 17.94
C TYR A 91 -19.31 -8.31 18.41
N ALA A 92 -18.15 -7.83 17.97
CA ALA A 92 -16.87 -8.36 18.43
C ALA A 92 -16.41 -7.62 19.70
N ILE A 93 -15.72 -8.30 20.61
CA ILE A 93 -15.02 -7.69 21.76
C ILE A 93 -13.55 -8.14 21.68
N SER A 94 -12.62 -7.21 21.84
CA SER A 94 -11.18 -7.44 21.74
C SER A 94 -10.46 -7.22 23.09
N PRO A 95 -10.59 -8.15 24.06
CA PRO A 95 -10.08 -7.93 25.41
C PRO A 95 -8.57 -8.17 25.57
N GLY A 96 -7.92 -8.77 24.57
CA GLY A 96 -6.57 -9.36 24.73
C GLY A 96 -5.42 -8.38 24.92
N LEU A 97 -5.62 -7.06 24.80
CA LEU A 97 -4.56 -6.08 25.06
C LEU A 97 -4.10 -6.10 26.52
N ASP A 98 -5.03 -6.23 27.46
CA ASP A 98 -4.75 -6.03 28.89
C ASP A 98 -5.53 -6.96 29.84
N MET A 99 -6.41 -7.84 29.33
CA MET A 99 -7.17 -8.77 30.16
C MET A 99 -6.25 -9.62 31.05
N ARG A 100 -6.58 -9.71 32.34
CA ARG A 100 -5.99 -10.67 33.27
C ARG A 100 -6.81 -11.95 33.22
N PHE A 101 -6.35 -12.93 32.46
CA PHE A 101 -7.16 -14.11 32.12
C PHE A 101 -7.50 -14.98 33.33
N ASP A 102 -6.66 -14.98 34.37
CA ASP A 102 -6.89 -15.69 35.63
C ASP A 102 -7.94 -15.02 36.54
N ASP A 103 -8.19 -13.72 36.38
CA ASP A 103 -9.03 -12.92 37.28
C ASP A 103 -10.53 -13.05 36.92
N ASP A 104 -11.33 -13.66 37.80
CA ASP A 104 -12.78 -13.80 37.63
C ASP A 104 -13.52 -12.45 37.55
N ALA A 105 -12.96 -11.35 38.05
CA ALA A 105 -13.53 -10.02 37.86
C ALA A 105 -13.51 -9.58 36.39
N GLU A 106 -12.49 -9.97 35.63
CA GLU A 106 -12.34 -9.64 34.21
C GLU A 106 -13.38 -10.39 33.36
N HIS A 107 -13.61 -11.68 33.64
CA HIS A 107 -14.66 -12.47 32.98
C HIS A 107 -16.05 -11.93 33.29
N ARG A 108 -16.30 -11.46 34.52
CA ARG A 108 -17.55 -10.79 34.89
C ARG A 108 -17.71 -9.45 34.18
N ALA A 109 -16.65 -8.66 34.04
CA ALA A 109 -16.68 -7.42 33.26
C ALA A 109 -17.01 -7.69 31.78
N LEU A 110 -16.43 -8.74 31.18
CA LEU A 110 -16.70 -9.15 29.80
C LEU A 110 -18.17 -9.53 29.61
N ALA A 111 -18.70 -10.35 30.53
CA ALA A 111 -20.10 -10.74 30.52
C ALA A 111 -21.04 -9.54 30.76
N ALA A 112 -20.68 -8.60 31.63
CA ALA A 112 -21.47 -7.39 31.89
C ALA A 112 -21.53 -6.47 30.66
N LYS A 113 -20.40 -6.26 29.97
CA LYS A 113 -20.36 -5.53 28.70
C LYS A 113 -21.25 -6.18 27.65
N ALA A 114 -21.12 -7.50 27.47
CA ALA A 114 -21.93 -8.24 26.52
C ALA A 114 -23.42 -8.23 26.90
N ALA A 115 -23.75 -8.24 28.19
CA ALA A 115 -25.13 -8.12 28.66
C ALA A 115 -25.75 -6.78 28.31
N GLN A 116 -25.03 -5.65 28.47
CA GLN A 116 -25.51 -4.34 28.05
C GLN A 116 -25.88 -4.32 26.55
N LEU A 117 -25.02 -4.91 25.71
CA LEU A 117 -25.24 -4.99 24.26
C LEU A 117 -26.37 -5.95 23.90
N ALA A 118 -26.49 -7.08 24.60
CA ALA A 118 -27.59 -8.03 24.41
C ALA A 118 -28.94 -7.41 24.78
N ASP A 119 -28.99 -6.66 25.88
CA ASP A 119 -30.20 -5.93 26.31
C ASP A 119 -30.57 -4.81 25.31
N ALA A 120 -29.58 -4.30 24.57
CA ALA A 120 -29.79 -3.39 23.44
C ALA A 120 -30.15 -4.09 22.10
N GLY A 121 -30.29 -5.43 22.10
CA GLY A 121 -30.76 -6.20 20.94
C GLY A 121 -29.67 -6.92 20.13
N VAL A 122 -28.42 -6.95 20.60
CA VAL A 122 -27.35 -7.75 19.96
C VAL A 122 -27.52 -9.23 20.31
N THR A 123 -27.62 -10.10 19.30
CA THR A 123 -27.89 -11.54 19.50
C THR A 123 -26.74 -12.44 19.05
N ALA A 124 -25.58 -11.90 18.68
CA ALA A 124 -24.41 -12.66 18.30
C ALA A 124 -23.13 -11.91 18.68
N PHE A 125 -22.14 -12.67 19.15
CA PHE A 125 -20.89 -12.12 19.67
C PHE A 125 -19.67 -12.83 19.07
N ALA A 126 -18.54 -12.14 19.06
CA ALA A 126 -17.23 -12.68 18.72
C ALA A 126 -16.18 -12.21 19.74
N LEU A 127 -15.13 -13.00 19.96
CA LEU A 127 -13.98 -12.61 20.78
C LEU A 127 -12.70 -12.60 19.96
N PHE A 128 -12.02 -11.47 19.97
CA PHE A 128 -10.88 -11.18 19.12
C PHE A 128 -9.60 -11.01 19.95
N PHE A 129 -8.54 -11.67 19.49
CA PHE A 129 -7.21 -11.70 20.08
C PHE A 129 -6.13 -11.44 19.03
N ASP A 130 -6.50 -10.83 17.89
CA ASP A 130 -5.57 -10.30 16.90
C ASP A 130 -4.84 -9.06 17.42
N ASP A 131 -3.59 -8.89 17.00
CA ASP A 131 -2.76 -7.71 17.28
C ASP A 131 -2.62 -7.39 18.79
N VAL A 132 -2.44 -8.46 19.59
CA VAL A 132 -2.14 -8.43 21.04
C VAL A 132 -0.75 -9.02 21.31
N PRO A 133 -0.16 -8.84 22.51
CA PRO A 133 1.10 -9.48 22.85
C PRO A 133 1.06 -11.00 22.65
N ALA A 134 2.06 -11.55 21.95
CA ALA A 134 2.13 -12.98 21.64
C ALA A 134 2.25 -13.87 22.90
N GLU A 135 2.82 -13.32 23.97
CA GLU A 135 2.98 -13.97 25.26
C GLU A 135 2.12 -13.27 26.32
N LEU A 136 1.64 -14.04 27.30
CA LEU A 136 0.90 -13.51 28.44
C LEU A 136 1.75 -12.48 29.17
N THR A 137 1.16 -11.33 29.53
CA THR A 137 1.89 -10.21 30.15
C THR A 137 1.82 -10.22 31.67
N HIS A 138 0.75 -10.76 32.24
CA HIS A 138 0.50 -10.78 33.69
C HIS A 138 1.16 -11.97 34.39
N PRO A 139 1.80 -11.79 35.57
CA PRO A 139 2.47 -12.89 36.27
C PRO A 139 1.57 -14.08 36.63
N ALA A 140 0.35 -13.83 37.11
CA ALA A 140 -0.60 -14.88 37.47
C ALA A 140 -1.02 -15.73 36.25
N ASP A 141 -1.24 -15.07 35.10
CA ASP A 141 -1.56 -15.76 33.85
C ASP A 141 -0.40 -16.66 33.40
N ARG A 142 0.85 -16.18 33.53
CA ARG A 142 2.06 -16.96 33.20
C ARG A 142 2.25 -18.17 34.11
N GLU A 143 1.91 -18.04 35.39
CA GLU A 143 1.98 -19.15 36.35
C GLU A 143 0.95 -20.23 36.01
N ARG A 144 -0.29 -19.81 35.75
CA ARG A 144 -1.41 -20.70 35.44
C ARG A 144 -1.28 -21.40 34.08
N TRP A 145 -1.03 -20.64 33.01
CA TRP A 145 -0.86 -21.16 31.66
C TRP A 145 0.61 -21.15 31.24
N HIS A 146 1.47 -21.74 32.06
CA HIS A 146 2.91 -21.82 31.81
C HIS A 146 3.25 -22.66 30.56
N GLY A 147 4.41 -22.36 29.97
CA GLY A 147 4.98 -23.08 28.84
C GLY A 147 4.50 -22.61 27.46
N PRO A 148 5.03 -23.19 26.37
CA PRO A 148 4.72 -22.78 25.00
C PRO A 148 3.22 -22.82 24.70
N GLY A 149 2.71 -21.77 24.06
CA GLY A 149 1.29 -21.65 23.73
C GLY A 149 0.37 -21.36 24.94
N GLY A 150 0.93 -20.89 26.05
CA GLY A 150 0.16 -20.46 27.24
C GLY A 150 -0.96 -19.46 26.91
N ALA A 151 -0.66 -18.45 26.08
CA ALA A 151 -1.65 -17.49 25.61
C ALA A 151 -2.82 -18.15 24.87
N GLY A 152 -2.55 -19.17 24.04
CA GLY A 152 -3.58 -19.93 23.34
C GLY A 152 -4.56 -20.60 24.30
N ALA A 153 -4.04 -21.26 25.35
CA ALA A 153 -4.89 -21.88 26.38
C ALA A 153 -5.70 -20.85 27.17
N ALA A 154 -5.10 -19.72 27.54
CA ALA A 154 -5.80 -18.65 28.25
C ALA A 154 -6.95 -18.06 27.43
N HIS A 155 -6.71 -17.78 26.14
CA HIS A 155 -7.72 -17.24 25.22
C HIS A 155 -8.85 -18.25 24.98
N GLY A 156 -8.52 -19.53 24.78
CA GLY A 156 -9.50 -20.59 24.62
C GLY A 156 -10.37 -20.77 25.88
N GLU A 157 -9.75 -20.75 27.07
CA GLU A 157 -10.50 -20.82 28.33
C GLU A 157 -11.41 -19.59 28.52
N ALA A 158 -10.95 -18.38 28.19
CA ALA A 158 -11.78 -17.18 28.21
C ALA A 158 -13.01 -17.29 27.29
N CYS A 159 -12.84 -17.85 26.10
CA CYS A 159 -13.94 -18.13 25.18
C CYS A 159 -14.94 -19.13 25.78
N THR A 160 -14.47 -20.22 26.38
CA THR A 160 -15.33 -21.22 27.03
C THR A 160 -16.09 -20.64 28.21
N ARG A 161 -15.42 -19.84 29.06
CA ARG A 161 -16.06 -19.12 30.16
C ARG A 161 -17.12 -18.15 29.66
N PHE A 162 -16.85 -17.41 28.58
CA PHE A 162 -17.82 -16.49 27.98
C PHE A 162 -19.04 -17.23 27.44
N VAL A 163 -18.86 -18.34 26.72
CA VAL A 163 -19.97 -19.15 26.21
C VAL A 163 -20.81 -19.72 27.36
N ASN A 164 -20.18 -20.33 28.36
CA ASN A 164 -20.87 -21.01 29.45
C ASN A 164 -21.50 -20.04 30.46
N GLY A 165 -20.83 -18.92 30.74
CA GLY A 165 -21.23 -17.95 31.75
C GLY A 165 -22.17 -16.87 31.25
N PHE A 166 -22.19 -16.60 29.94
CA PHE A 166 -23.01 -15.53 29.35
C PHE A 166 -23.89 -16.01 28.19
N CYS A 167 -23.32 -16.59 27.13
CA CYS A 167 -24.12 -16.93 25.93
C CYS A 167 -25.19 -17.99 26.22
N ALA A 168 -24.80 -19.12 26.82
CA ALA A 168 -25.72 -20.22 27.08
C ALA A 168 -26.84 -19.85 28.07
N PRO A 169 -26.57 -19.19 29.22
CA PRO A 169 -27.62 -18.73 30.13
C PRO A 169 -28.62 -17.74 29.51
N ARG A 170 -28.21 -16.96 28.50
CA ARG A 170 -29.08 -16.04 27.75
C ARG A 170 -29.69 -16.65 26.49
N ALA A 171 -29.50 -17.95 26.25
CA ALA A 171 -29.94 -18.64 25.03
C ALA A 171 -29.44 -17.99 23.73
N ILE A 172 -28.26 -17.36 23.76
CA ILE A 172 -27.60 -16.83 22.56
C ILE A 172 -27.04 -18.03 21.78
N ALA A 173 -27.64 -18.29 20.62
CA ALA A 173 -27.40 -19.51 19.85
C ALA A 173 -26.29 -19.40 18.78
N GLY A 174 -25.71 -20.55 18.47
CA GLY A 174 -24.69 -20.73 17.44
C GLY A 174 -23.26 -20.62 17.98
N PRO A 175 -22.28 -21.01 17.15
CA PRO A 175 -20.89 -21.07 17.58
C PRO A 175 -20.32 -19.67 17.78
N LEU A 176 -19.45 -19.51 18.78
CA LEU A 176 -18.66 -18.30 18.98
C LEU A 176 -17.65 -18.16 17.83
N LEU A 177 -17.58 -16.97 17.22
CA LEU A 177 -16.50 -16.62 16.30
C LEU A 177 -15.30 -16.12 17.12
N ILE A 178 -14.12 -16.70 16.88
CA ILE A 178 -12.88 -16.34 17.55
C ILE A 178 -11.87 -15.87 16.50
N CYS A 179 -11.28 -14.70 16.69
CA CYS A 179 -10.06 -14.30 15.96
C CYS A 179 -8.86 -14.59 16.88
N PRO A 180 -8.05 -15.63 16.60
CA PRO A 180 -6.89 -15.96 17.42
C PRO A 180 -5.73 -14.99 17.16
N THR A 181 -4.70 -15.00 18.01
CA THR A 181 -3.45 -14.25 17.78
C THR A 181 -2.67 -14.81 16.61
N ASP A 182 -2.63 -16.14 16.47
CA ASP A 182 -2.02 -16.85 15.33
C ASP A 182 -2.93 -16.87 14.09
N TYR A 183 -3.67 -15.81 13.77
CA TYR A 183 -4.74 -15.79 12.75
C TYR A 183 -4.30 -16.09 11.31
N ALA A 184 -3.00 -15.99 10.99
CA ALA A 184 -2.44 -16.26 9.67
C ALA A 184 -1.55 -17.51 9.64
N GLY A 185 -1.45 -18.18 8.49
CA GLY A 185 -0.61 -19.36 8.29
C GLY A 185 -1.36 -20.69 8.44
N CYS A 186 -0.76 -21.77 7.94
CA CYS A 186 -1.38 -23.10 7.88
C CYS A 186 -0.77 -24.13 8.84
N ALA A 187 0.36 -23.80 9.48
CA ALA A 187 1.12 -24.74 10.28
C ALA A 187 0.51 -24.92 11.68
N VAL A 188 0.80 -26.07 12.29
CA VAL A 188 0.53 -26.26 13.72
C VAL A 188 1.51 -25.38 14.51
N SER A 189 1.00 -24.63 15.48
CA SER A 189 1.79 -23.91 16.48
C SER A 189 1.40 -24.39 17.88
N ASP A 190 2.26 -24.11 18.86
CA ASP A 190 1.95 -24.40 20.27
C ASP A 190 0.72 -23.63 20.74
N TYR A 191 0.58 -22.37 20.31
CA TYR A 191 -0.60 -21.55 20.56
C TYR A 191 -1.88 -22.21 20.05
N ARG A 192 -1.92 -22.62 18.77
CA ARG A 192 -3.13 -23.23 18.16
C ARG A 192 -3.50 -24.54 18.84
N ARG A 193 -2.51 -25.36 19.19
CA ARG A 193 -2.72 -26.63 19.90
C ARG A 193 -3.37 -26.39 21.26
N ARG A 194 -2.80 -25.48 22.05
CA ARG A 194 -3.24 -25.14 23.41
C ARG A 194 -4.60 -24.43 23.42
N MET A 195 -4.89 -23.60 22.42
CA MET A 195 -6.22 -23.03 22.22
C MET A 195 -7.25 -24.12 21.91
N ALA A 196 -6.94 -25.07 21.03
CA ALA A 196 -7.87 -26.14 20.67
C ALA A 196 -8.26 -27.05 21.85
N GLU A 197 -7.40 -27.15 22.88
CA GLU A 197 -7.64 -27.91 24.12
C GLU A 197 -8.69 -27.24 25.03
N THR A 198 -8.79 -25.92 24.98
CA THR A 198 -9.57 -25.12 25.96
C THR A 198 -10.74 -24.37 25.34
N ALA A 199 -10.69 -24.05 24.05
CA ALA A 199 -11.74 -23.34 23.32
C ALA A 199 -12.99 -24.21 23.07
N PRO A 200 -14.19 -23.60 22.94
CA PRO A 200 -15.43 -24.35 22.72
C PRO A 200 -15.32 -25.33 21.54
N PRO A 201 -15.83 -26.57 21.68
CA PRO A 201 -15.74 -27.61 20.64
C PRO A 201 -16.30 -27.22 19.27
N ASP A 202 -17.33 -26.38 19.25
CA ASP A 202 -18.06 -25.98 18.05
C ASP A 202 -17.66 -24.59 17.53
N ALA A 203 -16.76 -23.88 18.21
CA ALA A 203 -16.29 -22.54 17.84
C ALA A 203 -15.80 -22.46 16.39
N LEU A 204 -15.97 -21.28 15.79
CA LEU A 204 -15.45 -20.95 14.47
C LEU A 204 -14.20 -20.09 14.62
N ILE A 205 -13.16 -20.41 13.86
CA ILE A 205 -11.91 -19.66 13.84
C ILE A 205 -11.87 -18.74 12.62
N ALA A 206 -11.71 -17.44 12.85
CA ALA A 206 -11.35 -16.49 11.82
C ALA A 206 -9.88 -16.71 11.40
N TRP A 207 -9.63 -16.85 10.11
CA TRP A 207 -8.31 -17.17 9.55
C TRP A 207 -8.09 -16.37 8.26
N THR A 208 -6.91 -15.80 8.06
CA THR A 208 -6.66 -14.88 6.92
C THR A 208 -6.06 -15.54 5.69
N GLY A 209 -5.73 -16.83 5.76
CA GLY A 209 -4.99 -17.52 4.70
C GLY A 209 -3.58 -17.91 5.15
N ARG A 210 -2.71 -18.23 4.19
CA ARG A 210 -1.30 -18.54 4.47
C ARG A 210 -0.50 -17.36 5.05
N ASP A 211 -1.01 -16.15 4.91
CA ASP A 211 -0.44 -14.89 5.36
C ASP A 211 -1.58 -13.90 5.68
N ILE A 212 -1.27 -12.68 6.11
CA ILE A 212 -2.24 -11.64 6.48
C ILE A 212 -3.05 -11.17 5.26
N VAL A 213 -2.37 -10.88 4.14
CA VAL A 213 -2.99 -10.46 2.87
C VAL A 213 -2.60 -11.46 1.78
N VAL A 214 -3.58 -12.13 1.19
CA VAL A 214 -3.32 -13.22 0.23
C VAL A 214 -4.01 -13.01 -1.12
N GLY A 215 -3.26 -13.28 -2.18
CA GLY A 215 -3.80 -13.37 -3.55
C GLY A 215 -4.56 -14.67 -3.82
N THR A 216 -4.25 -15.73 -3.08
CA THR A 216 -4.82 -17.07 -3.28
C THR A 216 -5.15 -17.74 -1.96
N VAL A 217 -6.26 -18.48 -1.92
CA VAL A 217 -6.64 -19.39 -0.83
C VAL A 217 -7.05 -20.72 -1.46
N THR A 218 -6.20 -21.73 -1.32
CA THR A 218 -6.39 -23.06 -1.91
C THR A 218 -7.09 -24.02 -0.95
N ARG A 219 -7.65 -25.12 -1.47
CA ARG A 219 -8.27 -26.17 -0.66
C ARG A 219 -7.27 -26.82 0.32
N ASP A 220 -6.04 -27.08 -0.12
CA ASP A 220 -4.98 -27.62 0.72
C ASP A 220 -4.64 -26.67 1.90
N GLU A 221 -4.52 -25.37 1.64
CA GLU A 221 -4.28 -24.38 2.70
C GLU A 221 -5.41 -24.37 3.74
N ILE A 222 -6.67 -24.42 3.28
CA ILE A 222 -7.85 -24.51 4.15
C ILE A 222 -7.79 -25.77 5.02
N ASP A 223 -7.54 -26.94 4.43
CA ASP A 223 -7.56 -28.21 5.15
C ASP A 223 -6.43 -28.30 6.18
N ARG A 224 -5.21 -27.84 5.83
CA ARG A 224 -4.09 -27.76 6.78
C ARG A 224 -4.36 -26.78 7.91
N ALA A 225 -4.87 -25.59 7.60
CA ALA A 225 -5.22 -24.60 8.61
C ALA A 225 -6.28 -25.15 9.57
N ALA A 226 -7.35 -25.75 9.04
CA ALA A 226 -8.42 -26.34 9.86
C ALA A 226 -7.89 -27.47 10.75
N ALA A 227 -7.01 -28.33 10.23
CA ALA A 227 -6.33 -29.36 11.02
C ALA A 227 -5.47 -28.76 12.14
N SER A 228 -4.78 -27.64 11.88
CA SER A 228 -3.95 -26.96 12.88
C SER A 228 -4.77 -26.38 14.04
N TYR A 229 -5.96 -25.87 13.76
CA TYR A 229 -6.89 -25.35 14.76
C TYR A 229 -7.81 -26.40 15.38
N ARG A 230 -7.95 -27.57 14.74
CA ARG A 230 -8.93 -28.61 15.06
C ARG A 230 -10.38 -28.08 15.14
N ARG A 231 -10.67 -27.08 14.30
CA ARG A 231 -11.95 -26.36 14.24
C ARG A 231 -12.28 -25.99 12.80
N ARG A 232 -13.55 -25.64 12.57
CA ARG A 232 -14.03 -25.09 11.30
C ARG A 232 -13.59 -23.64 11.16
N LEU A 233 -13.39 -23.22 9.92
CA LEU A 233 -12.84 -21.91 9.59
C LEU A 233 -13.88 -20.97 9.01
N VAL A 234 -13.71 -19.69 9.31
CA VAL A 234 -14.27 -18.57 8.56
C VAL A 234 -13.09 -17.81 7.99
N LEU A 235 -13.05 -17.64 6.66
CA LEU A 235 -12.01 -16.84 6.02
C LEU A 235 -12.26 -15.37 6.39
N TRP A 236 -11.40 -14.79 7.24
CA TRP A 236 -11.28 -13.34 7.34
C TRP A 236 -10.48 -12.90 6.13
N ASP A 237 -11.19 -12.50 5.08
CA ASP A 237 -10.54 -12.16 3.83
C ASP A 237 -10.10 -10.70 3.86
N ASN A 238 -8.80 -10.42 3.95
CA ASN A 238 -8.27 -9.05 3.83
C ASN A 238 -8.31 -8.59 2.37
N PHE A 239 -9.52 -8.48 1.83
CA PHE A 239 -9.90 -8.01 0.52
C PHE A 239 -11.31 -7.43 0.60
N PRO A 240 -11.58 -6.21 0.09
CA PRO A 240 -10.67 -5.29 -0.62
C PRO A 240 -9.90 -4.30 0.25
N VAL A 241 -9.72 -4.52 1.56
CA VAL A 241 -9.06 -3.55 2.47
C VAL A 241 -7.76 -2.95 1.90
N ASN A 242 -7.58 -1.65 2.10
CA ASN A 242 -6.47 -0.86 1.58
C ASN A 242 -5.81 0.03 2.65
N ASP A 243 -6.02 -0.24 3.94
CA ASP A 243 -5.43 0.54 5.04
C ASP A 243 -3.89 0.53 5.05
N PHE A 244 -3.27 -0.55 4.55
CA PHE A 244 -1.82 -0.66 4.36
C PHE A 244 -1.29 0.14 3.15
N ASP A 245 -2.15 0.55 2.22
CA ASP A 245 -1.81 1.41 1.08
C ASP A 245 -3.05 2.23 0.65
N PRO A 246 -3.39 3.31 1.39
CA PRO A 246 -4.61 4.07 1.13
C PRO A 246 -4.59 4.84 -0.19
N SER A 247 -3.47 4.85 -0.91
CA SER A 247 -3.35 5.47 -2.24
C SER A 247 -4.02 4.63 -3.31
N ARG A 248 -4.19 3.32 -3.06
CA ARG A 248 -4.75 2.36 -4.02
C ARG A 248 -6.19 2.01 -3.69
N LEU A 249 -6.96 1.80 -4.75
CA LEU A 249 -8.26 1.15 -4.66
C LEU A 249 -8.15 -0.28 -5.21
N PHE A 250 -8.96 -1.17 -4.63
CA PHE A 250 -9.10 -2.56 -5.07
C PHE A 250 -10.56 -2.81 -5.49
N LEU A 251 -10.94 -2.28 -6.66
CA LEU A 251 -12.31 -2.27 -7.17
C LEU A 251 -12.68 -3.52 -7.99
N GLY A 252 -11.71 -4.40 -8.22
CA GLY A 252 -11.84 -5.58 -9.06
C GLY A 252 -12.60 -6.74 -8.40
N PRO A 253 -12.87 -7.83 -9.14
CA PRO A 253 -13.54 -8.99 -8.57
C PRO A 253 -12.62 -9.78 -7.63
N LEU A 254 -13.24 -10.53 -6.72
CA LEU A 254 -12.56 -11.57 -5.95
C LEU A 254 -11.94 -12.58 -6.91
N THR A 255 -10.65 -12.89 -6.72
CA THR A 255 -9.92 -13.91 -7.48
C THR A 255 -9.09 -14.78 -6.55
N GLY A 256 -8.65 -15.95 -7.06
CA GLY A 256 -7.72 -16.83 -6.35
C GLY A 256 -8.29 -17.61 -5.17
N ARG A 257 -9.61 -17.56 -4.89
CA ARG A 257 -10.25 -18.37 -3.85
C ARG A 257 -10.69 -19.73 -4.41
N ALA A 258 -10.52 -20.79 -3.62
CA ALA A 258 -10.86 -22.15 -4.02
C ALA A 258 -12.32 -22.29 -4.45
N ALA A 259 -12.55 -23.06 -5.51
CA ALA A 259 -13.87 -23.40 -6.03
C ALA A 259 -14.41 -24.71 -5.44
N ASP A 260 -13.53 -25.69 -5.16
CA ASP A 260 -13.91 -26.97 -4.53
C ASP A 260 -13.89 -26.88 -3.00
N LEU A 261 -15.06 -26.55 -2.44
CA LEU A 261 -15.29 -26.49 -1.00
C LEU A 261 -16.14 -27.66 -0.48
N ALA A 262 -16.43 -28.68 -1.30
CA ALA A 262 -17.25 -29.81 -0.88
C ALA A 262 -16.55 -30.56 0.27
N GLY A 263 -17.25 -30.74 1.39
CA GLY A 263 -16.70 -31.37 2.61
C GLY A 263 -15.55 -30.59 3.26
N SER A 264 -15.32 -29.33 2.87
CA SER A 264 -14.29 -28.49 3.48
C SER A 264 -14.67 -28.05 4.89
N ALA A 265 -13.66 -27.77 5.71
CA ALA A 265 -13.84 -27.14 7.02
C ALA A 265 -14.10 -25.62 6.94
N LEU A 266 -13.94 -25.01 5.75
CA LEU A 266 -14.31 -23.61 5.52
C LEU A 266 -15.82 -23.48 5.41
N VAL A 267 -16.44 -22.82 6.40
CA VAL A 267 -17.90 -22.65 6.48
C VAL A 267 -18.37 -21.23 6.18
N GLY A 268 -17.45 -20.28 6.02
CA GLY A 268 -17.81 -18.90 5.77
C GLY A 268 -16.68 -18.00 5.33
N VAL A 269 -17.07 -16.79 4.95
CA VAL A 269 -16.17 -15.68 4.62
C VAL A 269 -16.68 -14.38 5.24
N LEU A 270 -15.75 -13.60 5.78
CA LEU A 270 -15.91 -12.25 6.25
C LEU A 270 -14.88 -11.38 5.52
N ALA A 271 -15.32 -10.66 4.50
CA ALA A 271 -14.45 -9.74 3.78
C ALA A 271 -14.18 -8.48 4.60
N ASN A 272 -12.91 -8.09 4.71
CA ASN A 272 -12.48 -6.83 5.30
C ASN A 272 -12.48 -5.76 4.20
N PRO A 273 -13.37 -4.74 4.29
CA PRO A 273 -13.56 -3.77 3.23
C PRO A 273 -12.53 -2.62 3.33
N MET A 274 -12.57 -1.70 2.38
CA MET A 274 -11.85 -0.44 2.48
C MET A 274 -12.59 0.52 3.43
N GLU A 275 -11.89 1.55 3.92
CA GLU A 275 -12.51 2.70 4.59
C GLU A 275 -13.62 3.33 3.73
N LEU A 276 -13.46 3.29 2.40
CA LEU A 276 -14.44 3.79 1.45
C LEU A 276 -15.62 2.80 1.31
N ALA A 277 -16.70 3.05 2.06
CA ALA A 277 -17.84 2.13 2.18
C ALA A 277 -18.56 1.83 0.85
N ALA A 278 -18.93 2.87 0.09
CA ALA A 278 -19.64 2.69 -1.18
C ALA A 278 -18.76 2.05 -2.27
N PRO A 279 -17.50 2.49 -2.50
CA PRO A 279 -16.59 1.81 -3.42
C PRO A 279 -16.35 0.33 -3.08
N SER A 280 -16.28 -0.02 -1.79
CA SER A 280 -16.12 -1.41 -1.35
C SER A 280 -17.25 -2.33 -1.82
N ARG A 281 -18.44 -1.81 -2.16
CA ARG A 281 -19.57 -2.63 -2.62
C ARG A 281 -19.28 -3.35 -3.94
N LEU A 282 -18.41 -2.80 -4.79
CA LEU A 282 -18.01 -3.42 -6.07
C LEU A 282 -17.35 -4.80 -5.86
N PRO A 283 -16.20 -4.90 -5.17
CA PRO A 283 -15.57 -6.19 -4.88
C PRO A 283 -16.45 -7.07 -3.96
N LEU A 284 -17.15 -6.49 -2.98
CA LEU A 284 -17.98 -7.27 -2.04
C LEU A 284 -19.16 -7.98 -2.70
N ALA A 285 -19.75 -7.41 -3.75
CA ALA A 285 -20.77 -8.10 -4.54
C ALA A 285 -20.21 -9.40 -5.17
N THR A 286 -18.94 -9.39 -5.57
CA THR A 286 -18.28 -10.57 -6.16
C THR A 286 -17.91 -11.61 -5.10
N VAL A 287 -17.57 -11.17 -3.87
CA VAL A 287 -17.42 -12.06 -2.70
C VAL A 287 -18.74 -12.78 -2.42
N ALA A 288 -19.85 -12.07 -2.46
CA ALA A 288 -21.17 -12.64 -2.22
C ALA A 288 -21.51 -13.73 -3.26
N GLU A 289 -21.23 -13.48 -4.54
CA GLU A 289 -21.45 -14.47 -5.61
C GLU A 289 -20.54 -15.71 -5.46
N TRP A 290 -19.25 -15.53 -5.14
CA TRP A 290 -18.36 -16.64 -4.87
C TRP A 290 -18.83 -17.47 -3.68
N ALA A 291 -19.20 -16.83 -2.58
CA ALA A 291 -19.62 -17.53 -1.38
C ALA A 291 -20.96 -18.25 -1.53
N ALA A 292 -21.79 -17.84 -2.50
CA ALA A 292 -23.06 -18.48 -2.82
C ALA A 292 -22.89 -19.75 -3.68
N ASP A 293 -21.99 -19.73 -4.67
CA ASP A 293 -21.72 -20.89 -5.54
C ASP A 293 -20.25 -20.89 -6.01
N PRO A 294 -19.30 -21.31 -5.14
CA PRO A 294 -17.87 -21.28 -5.46
C PRO A 294 -17.49 -22.03 -6.75
N PRO A 295 -18.05 -23.22 -7.05
CA PRO A 295 -17.77 -23.94 -8.30
C PRO A 295 -18.20 -23.22 -9.58
N ARG A 296 -19.25 -22.40 -9.54
CA ARG A 296 -19.78 -21.69 -10.72
C ARG A 296 -19.39 -20.21 -10.78
N TYR A 297 -18.68 -19.71 -9.79
CA TYR A 297 -18.23 -18.33 -9.75
C TYR A 297 -17.30 -17.99 -10.92
N GLN A 298 -17.60 -16.89 -11.61
CA GLN A 298 -16.86 -16.40 -12.77
C GLN A 298 -16.47 -14.94 -12.55
N PRO A 299 -15.20 -14.64 -12.16
CA PRO A 299 -14.80 -13.31 -11.71
C PRO A 299 -15.15 -12.17 -12.67
N GLY A 300 -14.87 -12.32 -13.97
CA GLY A 300 -15.16 -11.28 -14.95
C GLY A 300 -16.66 -11.07 -15.23
N ALA A 301 -17.49 -12.10 -15.07
CA ALA A 301 -18.94 -11.96 -15.18
C ALA A 301 -19.53 -11.32 -13.91
N ALA A 302 -19.02 -11.72 -12.74
CA ALA A 302 -19.39 -11.13 -11.46
C ALA A 302 -19.01 -9.65 -11.38
N ALA A 303 -17.82 -9.27 -11.84
CA ALA A 303 -17.37 -7.88 -11.89
C ALA A 303 -18.32 -6.97 -12.69
N ARG A 304 -18.76 -7.42 -13.88
CA ARG A 304 -19.72 -6.68 -14.71
C ARG A 304 -21.06 -6.48 -14.00
N ARG A 305 -21.63 -7.56 -13.44
CA ARG A 305 -22.88 -7.46 -12.67
C ARG A 305 -22.74 -6.60 -11.43
N ALA A 306 -21.60 -6.67 -10.74
CA ALA A 306 -21.30 -5.84 -9.58
C ALA A 306 -21.25 -4.37 -9.96
N LEU A 307 -20.57 -4.04 -11.06
CA LEU A 307 -20.52 -2.67 -11.59
C LEU A 307 -21.91 -2.15 -11.94
N ASP A 308 -22.70 -2.91 -12.71
CA ASP A 308 -24.06 -2.52 -13.08
C ASP A 308 -24.95 -2.30 -11.85
N ARG A 309 -24.84 -3.17 -10.84
CA ARG A 309 -25.64 -3.09 -9.61
C ARG A 309 -25.25 -1.92 -8.70
N VAL A 310 -23.95 -1.62 -8.60
CA VAL A 310 -23.45 -0.61 -7.65
C VAL A 310 -23.41 0.77 -8.28
N ALA A 311 -23.04 0.88 -9.56
CA ALA A 311 -22.92 2.16 -10.26
C ALA A 311 -24.16 2.54 -11.07
N GLY A 312 -25.07 1.61 -11.36
CA GLY A 312 -26.28 1.88 -12.14
C GLY A 312 -25.95 2.54 -13.48
N ASP A 313 -26.59 3.67 -13.76
CA ASP A 313 -26.40 4.44 -15.01
C ASP A 313 -24.96 4.94 -15.22
N ARG A 314 -24.14 5.01 -14.15
CA ARG A 314 -22.73 5.40 -14.22
C ARG A 314 -21.78 4.25 -14.52
N ALA A 315 -22.26 3.01 -14.63
CA ALA A 315 -21.43 1.83 -14.86
C ALA A 315 -20.48 2.01 -16.06
N ALA A 316 -20.97 2.53 -17.18
CA ALA A 316 -20.14 2.77 -18.37
C ALA A 316 -19.03 3.81 -18.13
N ALA A 317 -19.33 4.89 -17.41
CA ALA A 317 -18.36 5.94 -17.10
C ALA A 317 -17.29 5.49 -16.09
N LEU A 318 -17.68 4.66 -15.10
CA LEU A 318 -16.76 4.17 -14.07
C LEU A 318 -15.97 2.94 -14.49
N ALA A 319 -16.41 2.17 -15.50
CA ALA A 319 -15.75 0.94 -15.93
C ALA A 319 -14.23 1.09 -16.18
N PRO A 320 -13.74 2.16 -16.84
CA PRO A 320 -12.30 2.34 -17.07
C PRO A 320 -11.50 2.53 -15.78
N LEU A 321 -12.02 3.32 -14.83
CA LEU A 321 -11.37 3.52 -13.53
C LEU A 321 -11.37 2.22 -12.73
N VAL A 322 -12.51 1.51 -12.70
CA VAL A 322 -12.62 0.22 -12.03
C VAL A 322 -11.59 -0.77 -12.59
N ALA A 323 -11.43 -0.84 -13.91
CA ALA A 323 -10.42 -1.67 -14.54
C ALA A 323 -8.99 -1.27 -14.12
N ALA A 324 -8.67 0.03 -14.14
CA ALA A 324 -7.36 0.55 -13.72
C ALA A 324 -7.04 0.30 -12.24
N CYS A 325 -8.06 0.15 -11.39
CA CYS A 325 -7.96 -0.11 -9.96
C CYS A 325 -8.39 -1.54 -9.58
N SER A 326 -8.34 -2.50 -10.51
CA SER A 326 -8.79 -3.89 -10.25
C SER A 326 -7.71 -4.83 -9.74
N ALA A 327 -6.43 -4.45 -9.84
CA ALA A 327 -5.32 -5.38 -9.58
C ALA A 327 -5.28 -5.87 -8.12
N TRP A 328 -5.35 -7.19 -7.95
CA TRP A 328 -5.22 -7.89 -6.68
C TRP A 328 -4.39 -9.17 -6.88
N PRO A 329 -3.52 -9.58 -5.92
CA PRO A 329 -3.17 -8.91 -4.64
C PRO A 329 -2.39 -7.60 -4.85
N PRO A 330 -2.04 -6.85 -3.78
CA PRO A 330 -1.30 -5.58 -3.92
C PRO A 330 -0.02 -5.69 -4.76
N GLY A 331 0.68 -6.83 -4.73
CA GLY A 331 1.85 -7.06 -5.58
C GLY A 331 1.58 -7.31 -7.08
N ALA A 332 0.32 -7.43 -7.50
CA ALA A 332 -0.04 -7.67 -8.89
C ALA A 332 0.17 -6.41 -9.76
N PRO A 333 0.55 -6.56 -11.05
CA PRO A 333 0.62 -5.44 -11.97
C PRO A 333 -0.74 -4.77 -12.12
N GLN A 334 -0.77 -3.43 -12.10
CA GLN A 334 -2.00 -2.63 -12.16
C GLN A 334 -2.84 -2.95 -13.41
N ASP A 335 -2.19 -3.04 -14.58
CA ASP A 335 -2.82 -3.38 -15.85
C ASP A 335 -1.77 -4.01 -16.77
N ALA A 336 -1.69 -5.34 -16.80
CA ALA A 336 -0.67 -6.05 -17.58
C ALA A 336 -0.83 -5.81 -19.10
N GLU A 337 -2.06 -5.71 -19.60
CA GLU A 337 -2.34 -5.48 -21.02
C GLU A 337 -1.86 -4.08 -21.43
N LEU A 338 -2.20 -3.06 -20.63
CA LEU A 338 -1.77 -1.68 -20.91
C LEU A 338 -0.25 -1.52 -20.77
N ALA A 339 0.38 -2.22 -19.82
CA ALA A 339 1.84 -2.23 -19.67
C ALA A 339 2.54 -2.84 -20.89
N THR A 340 2.03 -3.97 -21.41
CA THR A 340 2.52 -4.56 -22.67
C THR A 340 2.31 -3.61 -23.84
N ALA A 341 1.13 -2.99 -23.97
CA ALA A 341 0.87 -2.02 -25.02
C ALA A 341 1.81 -0.81 -24.95
N ALA A 342 2.16 -0.33 -23.74
CA ALA A 342 3.15 0.73 -23.55
C ALA A 342 4.55 0.33 -24.05
N ALA A 343 5.00 -0.88 -23.70
CA ALA A 343 6.29 -1.40 -24.16
C ALA A 343 6.32 -1.61 -25.68
N ASP A 344 5.27 -2.19 -26.25
CA ASP A 344 5.18 -2.45 -27.69
C ASP A 344 5.04 -1.18 -28.51
N ALA A 345 4.33 -0.16 -28.00
CA ALA A 345 4.26 1.15 -28.63
C ALA A 345 5.65 1.81 -28.69
N LEU A 346 6.43 1.71 -27.60
CA LEU A 346 7.83 2.11 -27.58
C LEU A 346 8.69 1.26 -28.53
N ALA A 347 8.31 0.02 -28.84
CA ALA A 347 9.00 -0.77 -29.87
C ALA A 347 8.56 -0.41 -31.32
N GLY A 348 7.61 0.53 -31.47
CA GLY A 348 7.13 1.01 -32.78
C GLY A 348 5.86 0.31 -33.29
N SER A 349 5.16 -0.45 -32.45
CA SER A 349 3.92 -1.14 -32.84
C SER A 349 2.72 -0.18 -33.02
N PRO A 350 2.13 -0.07 -34.22
CA PRO A 350 0.95 0.77 -34.45
C PRO A 350 -0.30 0.27 -33.70
N ALA A 351 -0.49 -1.05 -33.62
CA ALA A 351 -1.62 -1.65 -32.90
C ALA A 351 -1.54 -1.39 -31.39
N ALA A 352 -0.33 -1.33 -30.84
CA ALA A 352 -0.12 -0.99 -29.43
C ALA A 352 -0.43 0.50 -29.16
N LEU A 353 -0.04 1.40 -30.07
CA LEU A 353 -0.41 2.82 -30.00
C LEU A 353 -1.93 3.03 -30.05
N GLU A 354 -2.63 2.29 -30.92
CA GLU A 354 -4.10 2.32 -30.99
C GLU A 354 -4.73 1.81 -29.69
N THR A 355 -4.19 0.74 -29.12
CA THR A 355 -4.64 0.19 -27.84
C THR A 355 -4.48 1.20 -26.70
N LEU A 356 -3.31 1.83 -26.57
CA LEU A 356 -3.06 2.90 -25.60
C LEU A 356 -4.03 4.06 -25.79
N THR A 357 -4.16 4.55 -27.03
CA THR A 357 -5.05 5.68 -27.35
C THR A 357 -6.48 5.39 -26.91
N ARG A 358 -7.02 4.22 -27.30
CA ARG A 358 -8.38 3.81 -26.97
C ARG A 358 -8.60 3.69 -25.45
N ARG A 359 -7.69 3.00 -24.75
CA ARG A 359 -7.83 2.75 -23.30
C ARG A 359 -7.67 4.02 -22.47
N LEU A 360 -6.70 4.87 -22.80
CA LEU A 360 -6.48 6.13 -22.10
C LEU A 360 -7.59 7.15 -22.40
N THR A 361 -8.10 7.20 -23.64
CA THR A 361 -9.27 8.04 -23.97
C THR A 361 -10.49 7.62 -23.16
N ALA A 362 -10.79 6.32 -23.12
CA ALA A 362 -11.89 5.79 -22.32
C ALA A 362 -11.72 6.12 -20.82
N LEU A 363 -10.50 6.00 -20.27
CA LEU A 363 -10.20 6.37 -18.89
C LEU A 363 -10.48 7.86 -18.65
N GLY A 364 -9.91 8.75 -19.45
CA GLY A 364 -10.07 10.19 -19.27
C GLY A 364 -11.54 10.63 -19.39
N ASP A 365 -12.25 10.15 -20.41
CA ASP A 365 -13.65 10.51 -20.66
C ASP A 365 -14.57 9.94 -19.57
N GLY A 366 -14.33 8.70 -19.14
CA GLY A 366 -15.05 8.08 -18.03
C GLY A 366 -14.83 8.84 -16.72
N CYS A 367 -13.58 9.15 -16.37
CA CYS A 367 -13.25 9.88 -15.15
C CYS A 367 -13.85 11.30 -15.12
N ARG A 368 -13.85 12.02 -16.25
CA ARG A 368 -14.44 13.37 -16.35
C ARG A 368 -15.96 13.37 -16.33
N SER A 369 -16.60 12.32 -16.87
CA SER A 369 -18.06 12.21 -16.92
C SER A 369 -18.69 11.61 -15.66
N ALA A 370 -17.91 10.88 -14.85
CA ALA A 370 -18.38 10.27 -13.62
C ALA A 370 -18.41 11.24 -12.41
N ASP A 371 -17.89 12.47 -12.53
CA ASP A 371 -17.92 13.45 -11.43
C ASP A 371 -19.35 13.95 -11.15
N GLY A 372 -19.69 14.07 -9.87
CA GLY A 372 -21.03 14.43 -9.40
C GLY A 372 -21.26 14.10 -7.91
N PRO A 373 -22.26 14.71 -7.25
CA PRO A 373 -22.55 14.46 -5.83
C PRO A 373 -23.38 13.18 -5.66
N GLU A 374 -22.70 12.04 -5.50
CA GLU A 374 -23.33 10.76 -5.15
C GLU A 374 -22.48 10.02 -4.09
N GLU A 375 -23.12 9.13 -3.35
CA GLU A 375 -22.50 8.25 -2.35
C GLU A 375 -21.29 7.47 -2.90
N LEU A 376 -21.34 7.03 -4.17
CA LEU A 376 -20.26 6.28 -4.81
C LEU A 376 -19.15 7.18 -5.37
N THR A 377 -19.49 8.27 -6.05
CA THR A 377 -18.52 9.10 -6.79
C THR A 377 -17.77 10.07 -5.88
N THR A 378 -18.40 10.55 -4.81
CA THR A 378 -17.78 11.46 -3.83
C THR A 378 -16.49 10.87 -3.23
N PRO A 379 -16.49 9.65 -2.66
CA PRO A 379 -15.26 9.03 -2.15
C PRO A 379 -14.24 8.71 -3.27
N LEU A 380 -14.67 8.56 -4.53
CA LEU A 380 -13.78 8.26 -5.66
C LEU A 380 -13.10 9.49 -6.28
N ARG A 381 -13.48 10.71 -5.91
CA ARG A 381 -12.97 11.95 -6.52
C ARG A 381 -11.44 12.02 -6.67
N PRO A 382 -10.62 11.65 -5.67
CA PRO A 382 -9.16 11.69 -5.83
C PRO A 382 -8.67 10.78 -6.96
N TRP A 383 -9.26 9.60 -7.13
CA TRP A 383 -8.92 8.64 -8.18
C TRP A 383 -9.52 8.99 -9.53
N LEU A 384 -10.70 9.61 -9.56
CA LEU A 384 -11.27 10.17 -10.79
C LEU A 384 -10.35 11.28 -11.34
N ALA A 385 -9.90 12.20 -10.50
CA ALA A 385 -8.98 13.25 -10.90
C ALA A 385 -7.62 12.68 -11.38
N ALA A 386 -7.03 11.76 -10.60
CA ALA A 386 -5.79 11.10 -10.98
C ALA A 386 -5.91 10.30 -12.28
N GLY A 387 -7.02 9.58 -12.48
CA GLY A 387 -7.29 8.83 -13.71
C GLY A 387 -7.41 9.74 -14.94
N ALA A 388 -8.06 10.90 -14.80
CA ALA A 388 -8.11 11.90 -15.87
C ALA A 388 -6.73 12.47 -16.20
N ALA A 389 -5.93 12.85 -15.19
CA ALA A 389 -4.58 13.37 -15.41
C ALA A 389 -3.64 12.33 -16.03
N MET A 390 -3.73 11.07 -15.59
CA MET A 390 -2.97 9.95 -16.18
C MET A 390 -3.38 9.69 -17.62
N ALA A 391 -4.67 9.76 -17.94
CA ALA A 391 -5.14 9.68 -19.32
C ALA A 391 -4.53 10.79 -20.18
N ASP A 392 -4.55 12.04 -19.70
CA ASP A 392 -4.01 13.19 -20.43
C ASP A 392 -2.50 13.08 -20.65
N ALA A 393 -1.74 12.67 -19.62
CA ALA A 393 -0.30 12.42 -19.73
C ALA A 393 0.04 11.31 -20.74
N GLY A 394 -0.66 10.18 -20.66
CA GLY A 394 -0.45 9.07 -21.57
C GLY A 394 -0.82 9.41 -23.02
N LEU A 395 -1.93 10.14 -23.23
CA LEU A 395 -2.35 10.57 -24.57
C LEU A 395 -1.40 11.61 -25.17
N ALA A 396 -0.88 12.54 -24.36
CA ALA A 396 0.13 13.49 -24.81
C ALA A 396 1.43 12.77 -25.22
N ALA A 397 1.87 11.78 -24.44
CA ALA A 397 2.99 10.93 -24.79
C ALA A 397 2.74 10.12 -26.08
N VAL A 398 1.55 9.53 -26.26
CA VAL A 398 1.21 8.84 -27.52
C VAL A 398 1.31 9.79 -28.73
N ARG A 399 0.79 11.01 -28.62
CA ARG A 399 0.87 12.02 -29.70
C ARG A 399 2.33 12.39 -30.03
N LEU A 400 3.15 12.59 -29.01
CA LEU A 400 4.58 12.90 -29.17
C LEU A 400 5.36 11.73 -29.81
N LEU A 401 5.12 10.50 -29.35
CA LEU A 401 5.74 9.30 -29.90
C LEU A 401 5.37 9.09 -31.37
N HIS A 402 4.11 9.36 -31.71
CA HIS A 402 3.64 9.27 -33.08
C HIS A 402 4.27 10.33 -33.99
N ALA A 403 4.37 11.58 -33.52
CA ALA A 403 4.99 12.67 -34.28
C ALA A 403 6.49 12.44 -34.54
N THR A 404 7.22 11.99 -33.52
CA THR A 404 8.66 11.68 -33.60
C THR A 404 8.96 10.51 -34.53
N THR A 405 8.14 9.46 -34.53
CA THR A 405 8.29 8.31 -35.43
C THR A 405 8.04 8.68 -36.90
N ARG A 406 7.12 9.61 -37.19
CA ARG A 406 6.91 10.11 -38.56
C ARG A 406 8.03 11.01 -39.06
N ALA A 407 8.58 11.84 -38.18
CA ALA A 407 9.70 12.74 -38.50
C ALA A 407 10.94 11.95 -38.93
N THR A 408 11.26 10.85 -38.22
CA THR A 408 12.39 9.96 -38.56
C THR A 408 12.14 9.14 -39.84
N ALA A 409 10.88 8.87 -40.19
CA ALA A 409 10.51 8.15 -41.42
C ALA A 409 10.41 9.05 -42.68
N GLY A 410 10.80 10.33 -42.61
CA GLY A 410 10.83 11.23 -43.77
C GLY A 410 9.47 11.80 -44.21
N GLY A 411 8.40 11.60 -43.43
CA GLY A 411 7.07 12.09 -43.74
C GLY A 411 6.84 13.55 -43.32
N ARG A 412 6.97 14.51 -44.25
CA ARG A 412 6.48 15.89 -44.05
C ARG A 412 4.96 15.91 -44.25
N GLY A 413 4.20 15.72 -43.18
CA GLY A 413 2.77 16.04 -43.11
C GLY A 413 2.51 17.05 -41.99
N PRO A 414 1.57 17.99 -42.15
CA PRO A 414 1.36 19.08 -41.20
C PRO A 414 0.67 18.56 -39.93
N THR A 415 1.37 18.57 -38.79
CA THR A 415 0.71 18.71 -37.48
C THR A 415 0.66 20.19 -37.14
N ALA A 416 -0.49 20.68 -36.64
CA ALA A 416 -0.68 22.10 -36.31
C ALA A 416 0.24 22.60 -35.17
N ALA A 417 0.78 21.68 -34.36
CA ALA A 417 1.78 21.92 -33.34
C ALA A 417 3.13 21.32 -33.77
N GLY A 418 4.23 22.04 -33.53
CA GLY A 418 5.59 21.56 -33.80
C GLY A 418 6.07 20.54 -32.74
N PRO A 419 7.16 19.79 -33.00
CA PRO A 419 7.69 18.77 -32.08
C PRO A 419 7.98 19.29 -30.66
N VAL A 420 8.43 20.56 -30.54
CA VAL A 420 8.72 21.21 -29.25
C VAL A 420 7.44 21.44 -28.43
N ASP A 421 6.35 21.89 -29.07
CA ASP A 421 5.07 22.15 -28.38
C ASP A 421 4.41 20.85 -27.89
N LEU A 422 4.55 19.76 -28.66
CA LEU A 422 4.13 18.42 -28.22
C LEU A 422 4.97 17.89 -27.05
N TRP A 423 6.27 18.17 -27.04
CA TRP A 423 7.15 17.81 -25.92
C TRP A 423 6.73 18.54 -24.64
N ASP A 424 6.59 19.87 -24.72
CA ASP A 424 6.18 20.70 -23.59
C ASP A 424 4.80 20.31 -23.05
N THR A 425 3.87 19.98 -23.95
CA THR A 425 2.53 19.50 -23.57
C THR A 425 2.60 18.15 -22.84
N ALA A 426 3.37 17.20 -23.36
CA ALA A 426 3.55 15.89 -22.72
C ALA A 426 4.28 16.01 -21.37
N ARG A 427 5.26 16.91 -21.24
CA ARG A 427 5.95 17.20 -19.98
C ARG A 427 5.00 17.77 -18.94
N ARG A 428 4.26 18.84 -19.26
CA ARG A 428 3.30 19.44 -18.33
C ARG A 428 2.21 18.46 -17.89
N ALA A 429 1.67 17.69 -18.82
CA ALA A 429 0.64 16.69 -18.51
C ALA A 429 1.18 15.60 -17.58
N LEU A 430 2.42 15.15 -17.80
CA LEU A 430 3.10 14.22 -16.91
C LEU A 430 3.30 14.81 -15.50
N ASP A 431 3.78 16.05 -15.41
CA ASP A 431 4.00 16.72 -14.12
C ASP A 431 2.67 16.79 -13.33
N THR A 432 1.57 17.20 -13.97
CA THR A 432 0.22 17.20 -13.36
C THR A 432 -0.22 15.82 -12.92
N ALA A 433 0.00 14.77 -13.73
CA ALA A 433 -0.37 13.40 -13.36
C ALA A 433 0.40 12.91 -12.11
N GLU A 434 1.64 13.33 -11.94
CA GLU A 434 2.51 12.92 -10.83
C GLU A 434 2.20 13.65 -9.51
N GLU A 435 1.54 14.81 -9.55
CA GLU A 435 1.10 15.59 -8.37
C GLU A 435 0.03 14.87 -7.54
N HIS A 436 -0.76 13.98 -8.16
CA HIS A 436 -1.82 13.27 -7.45
C HIS A 436 -1.24 12.30 -6.41
N TYR A 437 -1.87 12.17 -5.25
CA TYR A 437 -1.59 11.10 -4.28
C TYR A 437 -2.19 9.76 -4.73
N ALA A 438 -3.41 9.78 -5.27
CA ALA A 438 -4.14 8.59 -5.69
C ALA A 438 -3.36 7.82 -6.76
N ASP A 439 -3.28 6.50 -6.59
CA ASP A 439 -2.55 5.61 -7.48
C ASP A 439 -3.48 5.01 -8.53
N VAL A 440 -3.42 5.58 -9.74
CA VAL A 440 -4.10 5.10 -10.94
C VAL A 440 -3.04 4.96 -12.04
N LEU A 441 -2.73 3.73 -12.46
CA LEU A 441 -1.77 3.44 -13.54
C LEU A 441 -0.37 4.07 -13.36
N ARG A 442 0.03 4.44 -12.14
CA ARG A 442 1.31 5.13 -11.86
C ARG A 442 2.53 4.28 -12.21
N ALA A 443 2.39 2.96 -12.19
CA ALA A 443 3.45 2.04 -12.60
C ALA A 443 3.61 1.93 -14.13
N ILE A 444 2.69 2.51 -14.92
CA ILE A 444 2.60 2.30 -16.37
C ILE A 444 2.74 3.62 -17.13
N VAL A 445 1.88 4.59 -16.86
CA VAL A 445 1.79 5.82 -17.66
C VAL A 445 3.03 6.72 -17.48
N PRO A 446 3.46 7.07 -16.26
CA PRO A 446 4.66 7.90 -16.08
C PRO A 446 5.94 7.31 -16.68
N PRO A 447 6.28 6.01 -16.46
CA PRO A 447 7.44 5.40 -17.10
C PRO A 447 7.37 5.40 -18.64
N PHE A 448 6.18 5.21 -19.21
CA PHE A 448 5.96 5.32 -20.65
C PHE A 448 6.20 6.76 -21.13
N ALA A 449 5.56 7.75 -20.50
CA ALA A 449 5.66 9.15 -20.88
C ALA A 449 7.11 9.69 -20.81
N ARG A 450 7.85 9.38 -19.74
CA ARG A 450 9.28 9.75 -19.63
C ARG A 450 10.12 9.16 -20.75
N GLN A 451 9.93 7.88 -21.08
CA GLN A 451 10.65 7.26 -22.19
C GLN A 451 10.32 7.89 -23.54
N VAL A 452 9.08 8.33 -23.76
CA VAL A 452 8.73 9.08 -24.97
C VAL A 452 9.41 10.45 -24.99
N LEU A 453 9.32 11.21 -23.88
CA LEU A 453 9.96 12.52 -23.75
C LEU A 453 11.47 12.44 -24.00
N ASP A 454 12.11 11.39 -23.50
CA ASP A 454 13.54 11.12 -23.70
C ASP A 454 13.90 10.86 -25.16
N ARG A 455 13.06 10.11 -25.88
CA ARG A 455 13.27 9.81 -27.31
C ARG A 455 12.97 11.00 -28.20
N ALA A 456 12.05 11.85 -27.75
CA ALA A 456 11.66 13.06 -28.45
C ALA A 456 12.67 14.20 -28.29
N CYS A 457 13.57 14.11 -27.30
CA CYS A 457 14.75 14.96 -27.27
C CYS A 457 15.69 14.58 -28.43
N GLU A 458 15.60 15.31 -29.55
CA GLU A 458 16.83 15.72 -30.23
C GLU A 458 17.70 16.48 -29.22
N PRO A 459 19.03 16.30 -29.20
CA PRO A 459 19.89 16.90 -28.19
C PRO A 459 19.72 18.42 -28.24
N ALA A 460 19.29 19.03 -27.14
CA ALA A 460 19.43 20.48 -27.01
C ALA A 460 20.93 20.81 -27.00
N PRO A 461 21.39 21.75 -27.83
CA PRO A 461 22.79 22.16 -27.87
C PRO A 461 23.14 22.85 -26.56
N ASP A 462 24.04 22.24 -25.80
CA ASP A 462 25.19 22.88 -25.16
C ASP A 462 25.89 21.81 -24.30
N ASP A 463 26.58 20.89 -24.97
CA ASP A 463 27.94 20.65 -24.52
C ASP A 463 28.67 21.97 -24.80
N ASP A 464 28.56 22.96 -23.89
CA ASP A 464 29.67 23.89 -23.78
C ASP A 464 30.85 22.97 -23.44
N PRO A 465 31.82 22.75 -24.35
CA PRO A 465 32.94 21.87 -24.06
C PRO A 465 33.76 22.37 -22.84
N ARG A 466 33.47 23.58 -22.35
CA ARG A 466 34.04 24.20 -21.15
C ARG A 466 33.21 24.01 -19.89
N ALA A 467 31.97 23.48 -19.97
CA ALA A 467 31.16 23.22 -18.80
C ALA A 467 31.70 22.02 -17.99
N PRO A 468 31.81 22.13 -16.66
CA PRO A 468 32.24 21.01 -15.82
C PRO A 468 31.28 19.83 -15.98
N ARG A 469 31.82 18.63 -16.20
CA ARG A 469 31.02 17.42 -16.39
C ARG A 469 30.59 16.85 -15.04
N ALA A 470 29.30 16.61 -14.84
CA ALA A 470 28.79 15.82 -13.72
C ALA A 470 28.37 14.43 -14.21
N LEU A 471 28.77 13.40 -13.48
CA LEU A 471 28.42 12.01 -13.79
C LEU A 471 27.39 11.49 -12.78
N LEU A 472 26.18 11.20 -13.25
CA LEU A 472 25.11 10.62 -12.45
C LEU A 472 25.12 9.08 -12.60
N LEU A 473 25.55 8.41 -11.53
CA LEU A 473 25.55 6.95 -11.42
C LEU A 473 24.20 6.46 -10.90
N THR A 474 23.46 5.74 -11.74
CA THR A 474 22.09 5.27 -11.46
C THR A 474 21.74 4.05 -12.33
N ALA A 475 20.55 3.48 -12.15
CA ALA A 475 20.08 2.33 -12.93
C ALA A 475 19.90 2.67 -14.42
N GLN A 476 19.76 1.67 -15.29
CA GLN A 476 19.51 1.93 -16.73
C GLN A 476 18.16 2.65 -16.96
N THR A 477 17.12 2.26 -16.23
CA THR A 477 15.81 2.90 -16.22
C THR A 477 15.89 4.26 -15.53
N ARG A 478 15.18 5.28 -16.06
CA ARG A 478 15.13 6.62 -15.47
C ARG A 478 14.04 6.70 -14.40
N SER A 479 14.39 7.21 -13.22
CA SER A 479 13.45 7.64 -12.20
C SER A 479 13.20 9.15 -12.27
N ALA A 480 12.10 9.64 -11.70
CA ALA A 480 11.89 11.10 -11.57
C ALA A 480 12.98 11.77 -10.72
N GLY A 481 13.52 11.06 -9.74
CA GLY A 481 14.65 11.52 -8.95
C GLY A 481 15.89 11.79 -9.82
N ASP A 482 16.16 10.93 -10.81
CA ASP A 482 17.28 11.10 -11.75
C ASP A 482 17.10 12.34 -12.65
N GLU A 483 15.86 12.61 -13.08
CA GLU A 483 15.56 13.79 -13.89
C GLU A 483 15.70 15.08 -13.07
N ALA A 484 15.17 15.08 -11.85
CA ALA A 484 15.22 16.24 -10.97
C ALA A 484 16.67 16.60 -10.57
N ILE A 485 17.52 15.62 -10.21
CA ILE A 485 18.94 15.89 -9.94
C ILE A 485 19.68 16.33 -11.20
N THR A 486 19.33 15.78 -12.38
CA THR A 486 19.92 16.22 -13.65
C THR A 486 19.58 17.69 -13.94
N ALA A 487 18.32 18.08 -13.75
CA ALA A 487 17.87 19.45 -13.93
C ALA A 487 18.53 20.41 -12.91
N LEU A 488 18.64 19.99 -11.65
CA LEU A 488 19.35 20.74 -10.61
C LEU A 488 20.80 21.00 -11.01
N LEU A 489 21.54 19.96 -11.38
CA LEU A 489 22.95 20.09 -11.77
C LEU A 489 23.14 20.98 -13.00
N ARG A 490 22.25 20.89 -13.99
CA ARG A 490 22.26 21.78 -15.17
C ARG A 490 22.03 23.24 -14.79
N ARG A 491 21.10 23.53 -13.87
CA ARG A 491 20.91 24.89 -13.31
C ARG A 491 22.17 25.42 -12.61
N HIS A 492 22.98 24.53 -12.06
CA HIS A 492 24.29 24.84 -11.47
C HIS A 492 25.46 24.82 -12.49
N GLY A 493 25.17 24.75 -13.79
CA GLY A 493 26.16 24.89 -14.85
C GLY A 493 26.92 23.61 -15.22
N TYR A 494 26.45 22.44 -14.77
CA TYR A 494 27.08 21.16 -15.14
C TYR A 494 26.53 20.59 -16.46
N ALA A 495 27.44 20.05 -17.28
CA ALA A 495 27.08 19.10 -18.32
C ALA A 495 26.88 17.71 -17.70
N VAL A 496 25.63 17.26 -17.60
CA VAL A 496 25.29 16.02 -16.87
C VAL A 496 25.24 14.83 -17.82
N ARG A 497 26.03 13.79 -17.50
CA ARG A 497 25.93 12.48 -18.15
C ARG A 497 25.46 11.44 -17.15
N ARG A 498 24.45 10.67 -17.54
CA ARG A 498 23.92 9.55 -16.76
C ARG A 498 24.49 8.23 -17.25
N CYS A 499 24.87 7.34 -16.34
CA CYS A 499 25.38 6.01 -16.72
C CYS A 499 25.23 4.99 -15.58
N ALA A 500 24.96 3.73 -15.95
CA ALA A 500 24.98 2.60 -15.01
C ALA A 500 26.38 1.98 -14.88
N THR A 501 27.14 1.99 -15.97
CA THR A 501 28.47 1.36 -16.08
C THR A 501 29.47 2.35 -16.70
N PRO A 502 29.95 3.34 -15.93
CA PRO A 502 30.96 4.28 -16.41
C PRO A 502 32.31 3.61 -16.65
N ALA A 503 33.09 4.11 -17.60
CA ALA A 503 34.52 3.77 -17.66
C ALA A 503 35.29 4.53 -16.57
N PRO A 504 36.35 3.96 -15.96
CA PRO A 504 37.13 4.64 -14.92
C PRO A 504 37.67 6.03 -15.33
N ALA A 505 38.07 6.18 -16.60
CA ALA A 505 38.52 7.46 -17.15
C ALA A 505 37.41 8.52 -17.20
N GLU A 506 36.15 8.11 -17.35
CA GLU A 506 35.00 9.04 -17.36
C GLU A 506 34.70 9.57 -15.96
N ILE A 507 34.87 8.74 -14.94
CA ILE A 507 34.74 9.15 -13.54
C ILE A 507 35.88 10.10 -13.18
N ALA A 508 37.12 9.77 -13.54
CA ALA A 508 38.28 10.60 -13.24
C ALA A 508 38.24 11.98 -13.92
N ALA A 509 37.59 12.08 -15.08
CA ALA A 509 37.41 13.34 -15.81
C ALA A 509 36.18 14.16 -15.36
N ALA A 510 35.35 13.64 -14.45
CA ALA A 510 34.18 14.34 -13.95
C ALA A 510 34.58 15.40 -12.91
N ALA A 511 33.94 16.57 -12.98
CA ALA A 511 34.04 17.60 -11.96
C ALA A 511 33.20 17.25 -10.71
N LEU A 512 32.20 16.38 -10.88
CA LEU A 512 31.33 15.90 -9.82
C LEU A 512 30.79 14.51 -10.17
N VAL A 513 30.75 13.61 -9.19
CA VAL A 513 30.07 12.33 -9.31
C VAL A 513 28.88 12.29 -8.34
N VAL A 514 27.71 11.93 -8.85
CA VAL A 514 26.51 11.73 -8.04
C VAL A 514 26.17 10.25 -8.01
N VAL A 515 26.08 9.67 -6.82
CA VAL A 515 25.72 8.26 -6.60
C VAL A 515 24.29 8.18 -6.10
N ALA A 516 23.38 7.88 -7.04
CA ALA A 516 21.96 7.75 -6.78
C ALA A 516 21.56 6.31 -6.43
N ARG A 517 20.31 6.14 -6.00
CA ARG A 517 19.75 4.81 -5.79
C ARG A 517 19.70 4.06 -7.12
N GLY A 518 20.30 2.86 -7.16
CA GLY A 518 20.35 2.03 -8.38
C GLY A 518 21.71 2.04 -9.09
N ALA A 519 22.70 2.81 -8.60
CA ALA A 519 24.08 2.67 -9.05
C ALA A 519 24.59 1.24 -8.80
N ALA A 520 25.21 0.64 -9.81
CA ALA A 520 25.77 -0.71 -9.68
C ALA A 520 26.96 -0.71 -8.70
N PRO A 521 27.18 -1.79 -7.90
CA PRO A 521 28.27 -1.84 -6.92
C PRO A 521 29.65 -1.49 -7.48
N GLY A 522 29.97 -1.95 -8.70
CA GLY A 522 31.23 -1.63 -9.36
C GLY A 522 31.38 -0.15 -9.72
N ALA A 523 30.27 0.53 -10.05
CA ALA A 523 30.28 1.97 -10.33
C ALA A 523 30.52 2.79 -9.04
N VAL A 524 29.95 2.35 -7.91
CA VAL A 524 30.19 2.97 -6.59
C VAL A 524 31.65 2.81 -6.17
N GLN A 525 32.23 1.62 -6.35
CA GLN A 525 33.65 1.36 -6.07
C GLN A 525 34.58 2.22 -6.93
N ALA A 526 34.25 2.40 -8.21
CA ALA A 526 35.03 3.24 -9.10
C ALA A 526 34.92 4.74 -8.74
N ALA A 527 33.75 5.19 -8.26
CA ALA A 527 33.56 6.55 -7.74
C ALA A 527 34.36 6.80 -6.45
N ASP A 528 34.44 5.81 -5.55
CA ASP A 528 35.25 5.88 -4.33
C ASP A 528 36.73 6.11 -4.65
N ALA A 529 37.26 5.35 -5.61
CA ALA A 529 38.65 5.43 -6.06
C ALA A 529 38.98 6.72 -6.83
N ALA A 530 37.98 7.42 -7.37
CA ALA A 530 38.18 8.64 -8.12
C ALA A 530 38.36 9.84 -7.17
N GLY A 531 39.47 10.56 -7.34
CA GLY A 531 39.81 11.79 -6.62
C GLY A 531 38.93 13.00 -6.94
N VAL A 532 37.65 12.78 -7.27
CA VAL A 532 36.69 13.78 -7.72
C VAL A 532 35.59 13.94 -6.68
N PRO A 533 35.00 15.13 -6.45
CA PRO A 533 33.96 15.29 -5.45
C PRO A 533 32.74 14.37 -5.64
N VAL A 534 32.14 13.89 -4.55
CA VAL A 534 30.98 12.98 -4.60
C VAL A 534 29.80 13.47 -3.76
N LEU A 535 28.61 13.44 -4.35
CA LEU A 535 27.33 13.50 -3.64
C LEU A 535 26.67 12.12 -3.68
N ALA A 536 26.22 11.60 -2.55
CA ALA A 536 25.66 10.25 -2.51
C ALA A 536 24.51 10.12 -1.52
N TRP A 537 23.57 9.25 -1.83
CA TRP A 537 22.56 8.73 -0.88
C TRP A 537 22.40 7.21 -1.01
N HIS A 538 23.40 6.57 -1.62
CA HIS A 538 23.47 5.13 -1.80
C HIS A 538 24.94 4.71 -1.80
N GLY A 539 25.24 3.54 -1.22
CA GLY A 539 26.60 3.01 -1.18
C GLY A 539 27.50 3.81 -0.24
N LEU A 540 26.94 4.45 0.79
CA LEU A 540 27.68 5.33 1.70
C LEU A 540 28.78 4.58 2.44
N VAL A 541 28.58 3.29 2.74
CA VAL A 541 29.61 2.43 3.34
C VAL A 541 30.75 2.16 2.36
N THR A 542 30.44 1.87 1.11
CA THR A 542 31.45 1.64 0.05
C THR A 542 32.28 2.89 -0.23
N LEU A 543 31.67 4.07 -0.15
CA LEU A 543 32.33 5.37 -0.32
C LEU A 543 33.10 5.84 0.93
N GLY A 544 33.12 5.05 2.00
CA GLY A 544 33.74 5.42 3.28
C GLY A 544 33.00 6.52 4.07
N LEU A 545 31.81 6.94 3.63
CA LEU A 545 31.04 8.03 4.26
C LEU A 545 30.34 7.61 5.55
N ALA A 546 30.13 6.31 5.74
CA ALA A 546 29.46 5.79 6.90
C ALA A 546 29.99 4.40 7.30
N ARG A 547 30.01 4.10 8.60
CA ARG A 547 30.21 2.72 9.08
C ARG A 547 29.00 1.85 8.79
N ARG A 548 27.82 2.46 8.83
CA ARG A 548 26.51 1.87 8.55
C ARG A 548 25.61 2.91 7.88
N GLU A 549 24.85 2.47 6.90
CA GLU A 549 23.76 3.26 6.30
C GLU A 549 22.42 2.54 6.52
N ARG A 550 21.34 3.31 6.70
CA ARG A 550 19.96 2.78 6.79
C ARG A 550 19.01 3.71 6.07
N VAL A 551 17.95 3.14 5.52
CA VAL A 551 16.80 3.90 5.01
C VAL A 551 15.65 3.70 5.99
N LEU A 552 15.19 4.78 6.61
CA LEU A 552 14.07 4.76 7.55
C LEU A 552 12.79 5.21 6.84
N MET A 553 11.68 4.52 7.11
CA MET A 553 10.36 4.83 6.55
C MET A 553 9.64 5.87 7.41
N THR A 554 8.60 6.49 6.84
CA THR A 554 7.66 7.41 7.49
C THR A 554 8.32 8.57 8.26
N ARG A 555 9.40 9.12 7.70
CA ARG A 555 10.09 10.31 8.24
C ARG A 555 10.00 11.48 7.26
N ASP A 556 9.69 12.67 7.75
CA ASP A 556 9.46 13.87 6.94
C ASP A 556 10.17 15.15 7.42
N PRO A 557 10.45 15.37 8.73
CA PRO A 557 11.27 16.50 9.16
C PRO A 557 12.72 16.11 9.53
N LEU A 558 13.64 17.03 9.26
CA LEU A 558 15.02 17.03 9.75
C LEU A 558 15.23 18.21 10.70
N ARG A 559 16.12 18.05 11.68
CA ARG A 559 16.59 19.13 12.54
C ARG A 559 17.98 19.58 12.09
N ILE A 560 18.11 20.85 11.72
CA ILE A 560 19.40 21.48 11.41
C ILE A 560 20.21 21.64 12.69
N VAL A 561 21.38 21.00 12.74
CA VAL A 561 22.28 21.02 13.91
C VAL A 561 23.51 21.90 13.70
N ALA A 562 23.86 22.20 12.45
CA ALA A 562 24.92 23.15 12.09
C ALA A 562 24.38 24.31 11.23
N PRO A 563 23.59 25.25 11.78
CA PRO A 563 22.92 26.30 11.01
C PRO A 563 23.89 27.31 10.34
N ARG A 564 25.12 27.40 10.84
CA ARG A 564 26.19 28.22 10.23
C ARG A 564 26.95 27.49 9.12
N SER A 565 26.68 26.20 8.95
CA SER A 565 27.24 25.41 7.85
C SER A 565 26.73 25.95 6.52
N PRO A 566 27.58 26.14 5.50
CA PRO A 566 27.11 26.38 4.14
C PRO A 566 26.12 25.30 3.65
N GLY A 567 26.21 24.08 4.18
CA GLY A 567 25.31 22.98 3.83
C GLY A 567 23.90 23.10 4.39
N ALA A 568 23.68 24.01 5.35
CA ALA A 568 22.35 24.29 5.87
C ALA A 568 21.53 25.16 4.91
N GLY A 569 22.14 25.77 3.89
CA GLY A 569 21.40 26.62 2.93
C GLY A 569 20.69 27.82 3.58
N GLY A 570 21.20 28.30 4.72
CA GLY A 570 20.58 29.35 5.52
C GLY A 570 19.37 28.90 6.36
N LEU A 571 19.04 27.60 6.38
CA LEU A 571 17.96 27.05 7.19
C LEU A 571 18.40 26.84 8.65
N THR A 572 17.42 26.90 9.57
CA THR A 572 17.63 26.71 11.01
C THR A 572 16.44 25.96 11.62
N GLY A 573 16.65 25.23 12.72
CA GLY A 573 15.56 24.56 13.44
C GLY A 573 15.09 23.27 12.76
N VAL A 574 13.80 22.97 12.89
CA VAL A 574 13.18 21.79 12.26
C VAL A 574 12.63 22.19 10.90
N VAL A 575 13.05 21.49 9.85
CA VAL A 575 12.64 21.70 8.47
C VAL A 575 11.98 20.44 7.93
N ARG A 576 10.84 20.58 7.26
CA ARG A 576 10.21 19.47 6.54
C ARG A 576 10.93 19.32 5.22
N VAL A 577 11.52 18.16 4.95
CA VAL A 577 12.20 17.89 3.67
C VAL A 577 11.30 17.17 2.68
N TYR A 578 10.22 16.54 3.16
CA TYR A 578 9.23 15.87 2.33
C TYR A 578 7.80 16.40 2.53
N SER A 579 6.99 16.34 1.47
CA SER A 579 5.59 16.79 1.44
C SER A 579 4.63 15.88 2.22
N GLY A 580 5.11 14.70 2.65
CA GLY A 580 4.40 13.72 3.49
C GLY A 580 5.38 12.68 4.06
N PRO A 581 4.90 11.65 4.79
CA PRO A 581 5.75 10.60 5.36
C PRO A 581 6.64 9.96 4.29
N GLY A 582 7.95 10.18 4.37
CA GLY A 582 8.89 9.79 3.32
C GLY A 582 9.94 8.78 3.79
N LYS A 583 10.92 8.54 2.94
CA LYS A 583 12.07 7.67 3.22
C LYS A 583 13.32 8.52 3.39
N VAL A 584 13.97 8.42 4.55
CA VAL A 584 15.21 9.17 4.84
C VAL A 584 16.39 8.21 4.94
N THR A 585 17.46 8.49 4.20
CA THR A 585 18.75 7.82 4.41
C THR A 585 19.49 8.47 5.56
N VAL A 586 19.94 7.65 6.50
CA VAL A 586 20.79 8.04 7.62
C VAL A 586 22.12 7.31 7.58
N ALA A 587 23.15 7.99 8.06
CA ALA A 587 24.52 7.50 8.10
C ALA A 587 25.04 7.50 9.53
N GLU A 588 25.94 6.56 9.83
CA GLU A 588 26.83 6.60 11.01
C GLU A 588 28.21 7.12 10.56
N PRO A 589 28.45 8.44 10.61
CA PRO A 589 29.67 9.03 10.06
C PRO A 589 30.88 8.86 10.98
N GLY A 590 32.07 8.95 10.38
CA GLY A 590 33.35 9.10 11.09
C GLY A 590 33.49 10.44 11.84
N PRO A 591 34.48 10.54 12.75
CA PRO A 591 34.60 11.63 13.73
C PRO A 591 34.96 13.00 13.13
N GLN A 592 35.51 13.04 11.91
CA GLN A 592 35.85 14.29 11.23
C GLN A 592 34.75 14.78 10.27
N ALA A 593 33.57 14.17 10.33
CA ALA A 593 32.43 14.58 9.52
C ALA A 593 31.76 15.83 10.11
N GLU A 594 31.40 16.76 9.24
CA GLU A 594 30.48 17.83 9.58
C GLU A 594 29.04 17.32 9.41
N VAL A 595 28.33 17.15 10.52
CA VAL A 595 26.92 16.80 10.50
C VAL A 595 26.06 18.06 10.41
N VAL A 596 25.29 18.20 9.34
CA VAL A 596 24.47 19.39 9.07
C VAL A 596 23.06 19.22 9.63
N ALA A 597 22.49 18.02 9.51
CA ALA A 597 21.12 17.74 9.96
C ALA A 597 20.96 16.32 10.54
N HIS A 598 20.10 16.19 11.55
CA HIS A 598 19.64 14.94 12.16
C HIS A 598 18.17 14.67 11.83
N LEU A 599 17.71 13.44 12.02
CA LEU A 599 16.28 13.17 12.18
C LEU A 599 15.73 13.87 13.43
N VAL A 600 14.42 14.17 13.42
CA VAL A 600 13.74 14.76 14.59
C VAL A 600 13.53 13.72 15.70
N ASP A 601 13.10 12.50 15.33
CA ASP A 601 12.72 11.45 16.28
C ASP A 601 13.91 10.60 16.76
N GLY A 602 15.13 11.03 16.47
CA GLY A 602 16.37 10.35 16.84
C GLY A 602 17.61 11.13 16.39
N ASP A 603 18.69 11.09 17.17
CA ASP A 603 19.95 11.80 16.88
C ASP A 603 20.78 11.17 15.73
N GLN A 604 20.11 10.61 14.73
CA GLN A 604 20.74 9.95 13.59
C GLN A 604 21.07 10.99 12.50
N PRO A 605 22.34 11.12 12.06
CA PRO A 605 22.75 12.01 10.98
C PRO A 605 22.10 11.66 9.64
N ALA A 606 21.52 12.65 8.98
CA ALA A 606 20.85 12.52 7.68
C ALA A 606 21.48 13.38 6.57
N LEU A 607 22.22 14.43 6.92
CA LEU A 607 22.99 15.25 5.98
C LEU A 607 24.39 15.45 6.54
N VAL A 608 25.39 14.89 5.87
CA VAL A 608 26.77 14.82 6.37
C VAL A 608 27.74 15.24 5.29
N HIS A 609 28.72 16.06 5.64
CA HIS A 609 29.76 16.54 4.74
C HIS A 609 31.17 16.22 5.25
N TYR A 610 32.04 15.82 4.34
CA TYR A 610 33.47 15.65 4.54
C TYR A 610 34.22 16.59 3.60
N PRO A 611 35.01 17.54 4.11
CA PRO A 611 35.91 18.31 3.27
C PRO A 611 37.04 17.42 2.75
N ALA A 612 37.70 17.85 1.66
CA ALA A 612 38.89 17.16 1.17
C ALA A 612 39.96 17.08 2.27
N GLY A 613 40.58 15.91 2.43
CA GLY A 613 41.55 15.61 3.48
C GLY A 613 40.95 15.12 4.81
N ALA A 614 39.63 15.17 5.01
CA ALA A 614 39.01 14.68 6.24
C ALA A 614 39.05 13.15 6.33
N GLY A 615 39.23 12.63 7.54
CA GLY A 615 39.16 11.22 7.88
C GLY A 615 37.74 10.67 7.72
N LEU A 616 37.60 9.73 6.79
CA LEU A 616 36.41 8.96 6.49
C LEU A 616 36.10 7.95 7.59
N ALA A 617 34.91 7.35 7.54
CA ALA A 617 34.41 6.42 8.55
C ALA A 617 35.19 5.10 8.62
N ASP A 618 35.88 4.76 7.53
CA ASP A 618 36.74 3.57 7.37
C ASP A 618 38.23 3.84 7.68
N GLY A 619 38.57 5.06 8.12
CA GLY A 619 39.92 5.45 8.47
C GLY A 619 40.78 6.01 7.31
N ARG A 620 40.27 6.00 6.08
CA ARG A 620 40.94 6.65 4.93
C ARG A 620 40.76 8.17 4.99
N SER A 621 41.53 8.92 4.21
CA SER A 621 41.30 10.36 4.02
C SER A 621 40.49 10.61 2.75
N ALA A 622 39.54 11.54 2.80
CA ALA A 622 38.73 11.93 1.66
C ALA A 622 39.62 12.61 0.60
N CYS A 623 39.79 11.96 -0.55
CA CYS A 623 40.60 12.49 -1.66
C CYS A 623 40.04 13.78 -2.26
N ALA A 624 38.73 13.96 -2.17
CA ALA A 624 37.99 15.17 -2.54
C ALA A 624 36.79 15.34 -1.59
N ALA A 625 36.06 16.44 -1.71
CA ALA A 625 34.86 16.67 -0.90
C ALA A 625 33.82 15.54 -1.11
N ARG A 626 33.17 15.12 -0.03
CA ARG A 626 32.13 14.09 -0.06
C ARG A 626 30.91 14.56 0.74
N THR A 627 29.72 14.30 0.24
CA THR A 627 28.48 14.61 0.98
C THR A 627 27.50 13.43 0.90
N ALA A 628 27.06 12.98 2.07
CA ALA A 628 25.95 12.04 2.23
C ALA A 628 24.63 12.82 2.39
N LEU A 629 23.67 12.54 1.51
CA LEU A 629 22.36 13.20 1.45
C LEU A 629 21.27 12.34 2.10
N PHE A 630 20.21 12.99 2.59
CA PHE A 630 19.08 12.37 3.29
C PHE A 630 18.11 11.61 2.35
N LEU A 631 18.33 11.68 1.03
CA LEU A 631 17.47 11.12 0.00
C LEU A 631 17.42 9.58 0.04
N ALA A 632 16.38 8.96 -0.50
CA ALA A 632 16.24 7.50 -0.54
C ALA A 632 15.88 6.98 -1.93
N THR A 633 14.94 6.03 -2.05
CA THR A 633 14.64 5.34 -3.31
C THR A 633 14.08 6.26 -4.38
N ASP A 634 13.21 7.18 -3.98
CA ASP A 634 12.54 8.11 -4.89
C ASP A 634 13.40 9.36 -5.18
N GLY A 635 14.57 9.46 -4.53
CA GLY A 635 15.57 10.48 -4.78
C GLY A 635 15.00 11.90 -4.68
N MET A 636 15.24 12.69 -5.72
CA MET A 636 14.77 14.07 -5.85
C MET A 636 13.38 14.20 -6.51
N ALA A 637 12.53 13.17 -6.45
CA ALA A 637 11.23 13.22 -7.09
C ALA A 637 10.45 14.52 -6.74
N PRO A 638 9.96 15.30 -7.72
CA PRO A 638 9.38 16.63 -7.46
C PRO A 638 8.18 16.61 -6.51
N TRP A 639 7.38 15.54 -6.54
CA TRP A 639 6.23 15.36 -5.65
C TRP A 639 6.63 15.03 -4.20
N LEU A 640 7.87 14.60 -3.99
CA LEU A 640 8.34 14.16 -2.68
C LEU A 640 8.98 15.31 -1.90
N LEU A 641 9.83 16.13 -2.53
CA LEU A 641 10.63 17.15 -1.85
C LEU A 641 9.86 18.46 -1.63
N THR A 642 10.01 19.04 -0.44
CA THR A 642 9.58 20.42 -0.16
C THR A 642 10.60 21.44 -0.69
N ALA A 643 10.24 22.72 -0.68
CA ALA A 643 11.16 23.81 -0.97
C ALA A 643 12.41 23.83 -0.05
N ASP A 644 12.25 23.46 1.22
CA ASP A 644 13.38 23.36 2.16
C ASP A 644 14.28 22.16 1.83
N GLY A 645 13.68 21.02 1.45
CA GLY A 645 14.41 19.86 0.97
C GLY A 645 15.25 20.19 -0.27
N VAL A 646 14.67 20.88 -1.25
CA VAL A 646 15.40 21.37 -2.44
C VAL A 646 16.53 22.32 -2.06
N ARG A 647 16.31 23.23 -1.11
CA ARG A 647 17.33 24.20 -0.67
C ARG A 647 18.55 23.53 -0.02
N LEU A 648 18.34 22.49 0.78
CA LEU A 648 19.44 21.69 1.34
C LEU A 648 20.27 21.00 0.25
N LEU A 649 19.64 20.58 -0.83
CA LEU A 649 20.31 19.94 -1.97
C LEU A 649 21.08 20.96 -2.81
N GLU A 650 20.49 22.12 -3.09
CA GLU A 650 21.17 23.26 -3.74
C GLU A 650 22.42 23.66 -2.95
N ALA A 651 22.31 23.74 -1.63
CA ALA A 651 23.42 24.01 -0.73
C ALA A 651 24.50 22.91 -0.80
N ALA A 652 24.11 21.63 -0.85
CA ALA A 652 25.05 20.52 -0.97
C ALA A 652 25.81 20.54 -2.31
N VAL A 653 25.12 20.86 -3.43
CA VAL A 653 25.74 21.00 -4.75
C VAL A 653 26.70 22.19 -4.78
N ALA A 654 26.31 23.34 -4.24
CA ALA A 654 27.13 24.54 -4.21
C ALA A 654 28.42 24.41 -3.39
N ARG A 655 28.49 23.43 -2.47
CA ARG A 655 29.68 23.16 -1.66
C ARG A 655 30.74 22.34 -2.37
N VAL A 656 30.42 21.77 -3.51
CA VAL A 656 31.41 21.12 -4.36
C VAL A 656 32.11 22.23 -5.15
N PRO A 657 33.42 22.47 -4.95
CA PRO A 657 34.12 23.47 -5.75
C PRO A 657 34.05 23.01 -7.20
N ALA A 658 33.49 23.83 -8.10
CA ALA A 658 33.82 23.70 -9.51
C ALA A 658 35.34 23.85 -9.60
N ALA A 659 36.05 22.81 -10.04
CA ALA A 659 37.49 22.84 -10.17
C ALA A 659 37.90 24.18 -10.82
N ALA A 660 38.79 24.92 -10.16
CA ALA A 660 39.24 26.21 -10.65
C ALA A 660 39.73 26.06 -12.09
N ARG A 661 39.19 26.88 -12.99
CA ARG A 661 39.66 26.99 -14.38
C ARG A 661 41.13 27.42 -14.32
N THR A 662 42.05 26.49 -14.51
CA THR A 662 43.44 26.77 -14.92
C THR A 662 43.56 26.62 -16.41
#